data_AF-A0A6N2D1X2-F1
#
_entry.id   AF-A0A6N2D1X2-F1
#
_cell.length_a   1.000
_cell.length_b   1.000
_cell.length_c   1.000
_cell.angle_alpha   90.00
_cell.angle_beta   90.00
_cell.angle_gamma   90.00
#
_symmetry.space_group_name_H-M   'P 1'
#
loop_
_entity.id
_entity.type
_entity.pdbx_description
1 polymer ?
#
loop_
_entity_poly.entity_id
_entity_poly.type
_entity_poly.pdbx_seq_one_letter_code
_entity_poly.pdbx_strand_id
1 'polypeptide(L)'
;MREVRVRTGVPHPDAPDDVRWSPWQHAASTDGYRSFTAPLDAHAGDFTLEARAIDITGVAASQRVALRNSWTPELGPATTVPLRVRPHNPPLLLFDLDEDGINAIIPPDIQRQIRLAPLESTPLLVNLLERVRNACGTDWQRDHPNPRHDCSLTPLGQTFVGDDGTWRSSPEYALVRLLTMTPANVSVDGTSIAGLQELADGGFFGITIGGGFSQILADALGIARTDSIVSIDSAAAAFRDRFVASHPEVDEDGALRVSLYDALRELSPVGDRLGPAGGHPGIFDPSFTPRAALKGPDFQMRLGATSNLRWVEGLRLGASKTWMAVVDHPTLGADGPILSFDFFDPDLFDFLDLIDEPRADLRFSVVENPRFVDSCSGDNACMDNLPDQPLDPSSIWATEPWEIEHIIAYAAWLQYRDRTFSRCYIRTIGCQARVTVGDGDDPPGWTRFNVLFNMGNPPRDQYIWELIAEVAQVALHRFGDTVVEEGDLQVAFTIEDVPVGTTADELREAIRPVMQEQADDLAHLLLGDFRTNNDDPDILLRRSLDGELVLVFASTHDPRPDDDDPWPTPGFFAQPDLRPDTLLSSTNDQTSGFPGRHVLRPNGAEDIVWVADREGRPWRLTVDWMPDSPDEIRLHAQRRLR
;
A
#
# COMPACT_ATOMS: atom_id res chain seq x y z
N MET A 1 -29.83 12.26 75.92
CA MET A 1 -28.85 12.43 74.84
C MET A 1 -29.60 12.60 73.53
N ARG A 2 -29.10 13.43 72.61
CA ARG A 2 -29.67 13.61 71.27
C ARG A 2 -29.16 12.54 70.31
N GLU A 3 -27.86 12.29 70.32
CA GLU A 3 -27.22 11.27 69.47
C GLU A 3 -25.90 10.79 70.11
N VAL A 4 -25.49 9.57 69.77
CA VAL A 4 -24.12 9.09 69.97
C VAL A 4 -23.57 8.75 68.59
N ARG A 5 -22.34 9.20 68.34
CA ARG A 5 -21.56 8.84 67.16
C ARG A 5 -20.31 8.11 67.59
N VAL A 6 -19.85 7.18 66.78
CA VAL A 6 -18.62 6.43 67.03
C VAL A 6 -17.72 6.46 65.81
N ARG A 7 -16.41 6.34 66.01
CA ARG A 7 -15.43 6.14 64.92
C ARG A 7 -14.23 5.39 65.44
N THR A 8 -13.56 4.67 64.55
CA THR A 8 -12.29 4.00 64.82
C THR A 8 -11.13 4.88 64.35
N GLY A 9 -9.97 4.71 64.95
CA GLY A 9 -8.76 5.42 64.59
C GLY A 9 -7.56 4.50 64.71
N VAL A 10 -6.74 4.45 63.67
CA VAL A 10 -5.50 3.67 63.67
C VAL A 10 -4.32 4.63 63.92
N PRO A 11 -3.47 4.36 64.93
CA PRO A 11 -2.27 5.15 65.16
C PRO A 11 -1.31 5.05 63.97
N HIS A 12 -0.67 6.15 63.59
CA HIS A 12 0.41 6.12 62.61
C HIS A 12 1.59 5.30 63.18
N PRO A 13 2.18 4.37 62.42
CA PRO A 13 3.26 3.50 62.92
C PRO A 13 4.44 4.28 63.51
N ASP A 14 4.82 5.37 62.84
CA ASP A 14 5.97 6.21 63.22
C ASP A 14 5.60 7.41 64.10
N ALA A 15 4.30 7.64 64.35
CA ALA A 15 3.80 8.76 65.13
C ALA A 15 2.53 8.33 65.88
N PRO A 16 2.66 7.63 67.03
CA PRO A 16 1.52 7.01 67.73
C PRO A 16 0.43 7.99 68.16
N ASP A 17 0.78 9.27 68.30
CA ASP A 17 -0.15 10.35 68.64
C ASP A 17 -0.94 10.89 67.42
N ASP A 18 -0.49 10.59 66.19
CA ASP A 18 -1.19 10.91 64.95
C ASP A 18 -2.13 9.76 64.58
N VAL A 19 -3.42 9.93 64.88
CA VAL A 19 -4.44 8.91 64.67
C VAL A 19 -5.25 9.23 63.42
N ARG A 20 -5.21 8.32 62.43
CA ARG A 20 -6.08 8.38 61.25
C ARG A 20 -7.46 7.88 61.61
N TRP A 21 -8.41 8.79 61.73
CA TRP A 21 -9.79 8.49 62.13
C TRP A 21 -10.68 8.15 60.94
N SER A 22 -11.51 7.13 61.09
CA SER A 22 -12.63 6.84 60.18
C SER A 22 -13.75 7.88 60.33
N PRO A 23 -14.67 7.96 59.35
CA PRO A 23 -15.87 8.81 59.47
C PRO A 23 -16.72 8.44 60.69
N TRP A 24 -17.42 9.43 61.24
CA TRP A 24 -18.37 9.20 62.33
C TRP A 24 -19.57 8.36 61.86
N GLN A 25 -19.80 7.24 62.52
CA GLN A 25 -21.00 6.42 62.36
C GLN A 25 -22.02 6.73 63.46
N HIS A 26 -23.31 6.74 63.10
CA HIS A 26 -24.38 6.93 64.07
C HIS A 26 -24.62 5.64 64.86
N ALA A 27 -24.70 5.75 66.18
CA ALA A 27 -25.11 4.64 67.02
C ALA A 27 -26.64 4.56 67.10
N ALA A 28 -27.15 3.33 67.13
CA ALA A 28 -28.54 3.01 67.44
C ALA A 28 -28.71 2.78 68.95
N SER A 29 -29.85 3.16 69.50
CA SER A 29 -30.20 2.93 70.89
C SER A 29 -31.72 2.81 71.05
N THR A 30 -32.16 2.00 72.01
CA THR A 30 -33.58 1.85 72.40
C THR A 30 -33.89 2.46 73.76
N ASP A 31 -32.90 3.00 74.47
CA ASP A 31 -33.00 3.44 75.87
C ASP A 31 -32.52 4.89 76.09
N GLY A 32 -32.50 5.69 75.02
CA GLY A 32 -32.05 7.08 75.08
C GLY A 32 -30.53 7.21 75.21
N TYR A 33 -29.77 6.26 74.65
CA TYR A 33 -28.31 6.15 74.64
C TYR A 33 -27.67 5.87 76.00
N ARG A 34 -28.40 5.23 76.91
CA ARG A 34 -27.76 4.60 78.09
C ARG A 34 -26.95 3.38 77.66
N SER A 35 -27.42 2.68 76.64
CA SER A 35 -26.68 1.70 75.84
C SER A 35 -26.86 2.02 74.37
N PHE A 36 -25.87 1.66 73.56
CA PHE A 36 -25.92 1.89 72.12
C PHE A 36 -25.16 0.81 71.37
N THR A 37 -25.52 0.63 70.10
CA THR A 37 -24.83 -0.27 69.17
C THR A 37 -24.54 0.47 67.90
N ALA A 38 -23.34 0.30 67.38
CA ALA A 38 -22.95 0.85 66.10
C ALA A 38 -22.12 -0.20 65.36
N PRO A 39 -22.34 -0.39 64.05
CA PRO A 39 -21.37 -1.09 63.22
C PRO A 39 -20.07 -0.28 63.23
N LEU A 40 -18.95 -1.00 63.29
CA LEU A 40 -17.63 -0.40 63.36
C LEU A 40 -16.69 -1.27 62.53
N ASP A 41 -15.94 -0.64 61.64
CA ASP A 41 -14.85 -1.30 60.93
C ASP A 41 -13.66 -1.40 61.89
N ALA A 42 -13.48 -2.60 62.45
CA ALA A 42 -12.41 -2.90 63.40
C ALA A 42 -11.22 -3.51 62.66
N HIS A 43 -10.17 -2.71 62.49
CA HIS A 43 -8.90 -3.17 61.92
C HIS A 43 -8.29 -4.27 62.79
N ALA A 44 -7.61 -5.24 62.18
CA ALA A 44 -6.73 -6.15 62.92
C ALA A 44 -5.60 -5.35 63.60
N GLY A 45 -5.22 -5.75 64.81
CA GLY A 45 -4.24 -5.04 65.62
C GLY A 45 -4.83 -3.99 66.55
N ASP A 46 -3.99 -3.04 66.96
CA ASP A 46 -4.33 -2.00 67.94
C ASP A 46 -5.04 -0.83 67.24
N PHE A 47 -6.21 -0.44 67.74
CA PHE A 47 -6.98 0.70 67.25
C PHE A 47 -7.66 1.44 68.41
N THR A 48 -7.97 2.71 68.19
CA THR A 48 -8.71 3.52 69.15
C THR A 48 -10.15 3.67 68.70
N LEU A 49 -11.10 3.34 69.56
CA LEU A 49 -12.51 3.68 69.38
C LEU A 49 -12.80 5.00 70.08
N GLU A 50 -13.38 5.97 69.37
CA GLU A 50 -13.91 7.19 69.98
C GLU A 50 -15.44 7.20 69.89
N ALA A 51 -16.10 7.32 71.03
CA ALA A 51 -17.53 7.55 71.13
C ALA A 51 -17.79 8.99 71.55
N ARG A 52 -18.52 9.75 70.73
CA ARG A 52 -18.94 11.13 71.00
C ARG A 52 -20.44 11.17 71.22
N ALA A 53 -20.83 11.60 72.41
CA ALA A 53 -22.19 11.66 72.86
C ALA A 53 -22.63 13.13 72.93
N ILE A 54 -23.71 13.49 72.22
CA ILE A 54 -24.18 14.87 72.06
C ILE A 54 -25.54 14.99 72.73
N ASP A 55 -25.71 15.97 73.62
CA ASP A 55 -26.98 16.20 74.29
C ASP A 55 -27.97 17.04 73.46
N ILE A 56 -29.17 17.28 74.02
CA ILE A 56 -30.22 18.05 73.33
C ILE A 56 -29.88 19.55 73.20
N THR A 57 -28.93 20.05 73.98
CA THR A 57 -28.43 21.43 73.92
C THR A 57 -27.27 21.59 72.93
N GLY A 58 -26.75 20.48 72.39
CA GLY A 58 -25.63 20.44 71.45
C GLY A 58 -24.26 20.29 72.12
N VAL A 59 -24.20 20.16 73.45
CA VAL A 59 -22.94 19.92 74.17
C VAL A 59 -22.50 18.48 73.92
N ALA A 60 -21.22 18.30 73.56
CA ALA A 60 -20.64 17.00 73.22
C ALA A 60 -19.60 16.57 74.26
N ALA A 61 -19.65 15.30 74.65
CA ALA A 61 -18.60 14.63 75.42
C ALA A 61 -18.05 13.45 74.61
N SER A 62 -16.73 13.27 74.61
CA SER A 62 -16.07 12.16 73.90
C SER A 62 -15.33 11.26 74.89
N GLN A 63 -15.38 9.95 74.64
CA GLN A 63 -14.56 8.95 75.32
C GLN A 63 -13.77 8.15 74.29
N ARG A 64 -12.50 7.89 74.58
CA ARG A 64 -11.64 7.03 73.77
C ARG A 64 -11.34 5.73 74.50
N VAL A 65 -11.27 4.64 73.76
CA VAL A 65 -10.94 3.31 74.25
C VAL A 65 -9.92 2.70 73.29
N ALA A 66 -8.76 2.32 73.80
CA ALA A 66 -7.81 1.50 73.05
C ALA A 66 -8.34 0.05 73.02
N LEU A 67 -8.44 -0.51 71.83
CA LEU A 67 -8.89 -1.87 71.58
C LEU A 67 -7.83 -2.59 70.75
N ARG A 68 -7.73 -3.91 70.92
CA ARG A 68 -6.94 -4.78 70.06
C ARG A 68 -7.87 -5.79 69.43
N ASN A 69 -7.93 -5.81 68.10
CA ASN A 69 -8.55 -6.89 67.37
C ASN A 69 -7.47 -7.96 67.08
N SER A 70 -7.51 -9.07 67.80
CA SER A 70 -6.56 -10.17 67.62
C SER A 70 -6.95 -11.15 66.51
N TRP A 71 -7.94 -10.81 65.69
CA TRP A 71 -8.35 -11.66 64.59
C TRP A 71 -7.22 -11.82 63.58
N THR A 72 -6.87 -13.06 63.27
CA THR A 72 -5.96 -13.42 62.19
C THR A 72 -6.73 -14.20 61.14
N PRO A 73 -6.62 -13.84 59.86
CA PRO A 73 -7.29 -14.56 58.78
C PRO A 73 -6.86 -16.02 58.77
N GLU A 74 -7.83 -16.92 58.55
CA GLU A 74 -7.53 -18.32 58.28
C GLU A 74 -7.02 -18.42 56.84
N LEU A 75 -5.78 -18.88 56.68
CA LEU A 75 -5.10 -18.97 55.38
C LEU A 75 -5.03 -20.41 54.91
N GLY A 76 -5.23 -20.61 53.61
CA GLY A 76 -4.97 -21.88 52.94
C GLY A 76 -3.46 -22.20 52.83
N PRO A 77 -3.12 -23.36 52.24
CA PRO A 77 -1.73 -23.72 51.97
C PRO A 77 -1.08 -22.68 51.05
N ALA A 78 0.20 -22.39 51.30
CA ALA A 78 0.98 -21.50 50.47
C ALA A 78 1.44 -22.19 49.20
N THR A 79 1.25 -21.51 48.06
CA THR A 79 1.86 -21.88 46.79
C THR A 79 3.02 -20.95 46.54
N THR A 80 4.23 -21.52 46.41
CA THR A 80 5.44 -20.75 46.11
C THR A 80 5.68 -20.71 44.61
N VAL A 81 5.78 -19.50 44.06
CA VAL A 81 5.99 -19.26 42.62
C VAL A 81 7.20 -18.35 42.43
N PRO A 82 8.30 -18.84 41.81
CA PRO A 82 9.41 -17.98 41.42
C PRO A 82 9.04 -17.19 40.16
N LEU A 83 9.19 -15.87 40.19
CA LEU A 83 9.02 -14.99 39.03
C LEU A 83 10.36 -14.34 38.66
N ARG A 84 10.60 -14.18 37.37
CA ARG A 84 11.85 -13.68 36.80
C ARG A 84 11.61 -12.65 35.72
N VAL A 85 12.49 -11.67 35.64
CA VAL A 85 12.60 -10.77 34.48
C VAL A 85 13.71 -11.25 33.57
N ARG A 86 13.46 -11.28 32.25
CA ARG A 86 14.50 -11.63 31.27
C ARG A 86 15.32 -10.40 30.87
N PRO A 87 16.58 -10.56 30.43
CA PRO A 87 17.40 -9.46 29.94
C PRO A 87 16.70 -8.67 28.82
N HIS A 88 16.93 -7.36 28.81
CA HIS A 88 16.14 -6.38 28.04
C HIS A 88 16.52 -6.25 26.56
N ASN A 89 17.64 -6.82 26.12
CA ASN A 89 18.17 -6.56 24.78
C ASN A 89 17.34 -7.28 23.72
N PRO A 90 16.65 -6.56 22.82
CA PRO A 90 16.03 -7.20 21.67
C PRO A 90 17.14 -7.86 20.84
N PRO A 91 17.03 -9.15 20.49
CA PRO A 91 17.90 -9.68 19.47
C PRO A 91 17.55 -9.01 18.13
N LEU A 92 18.57 -8.57 17.41
CA LEU A 92 18.42 -8.34 15.98
C LEU A 92 18.17 -9.71 15.34
N LEU A 93 17.03 -9.84 14.66
CA LEU A 93 16.71 -10.99 13.85
C LEU A 93 17.12 -10.65 12.43
N LEU A 94 18.16 -11.29 11.92
CA LEU A 94 18.62 -11.13 10.54
C LEU A 94 18.49 -12.47 9.83
N PHE A 95 17.74 -12.47 8.74
CA PHE A 95 17.50 -13.64 7.92
C PHE A 95 17.98 -13.38 6.49
N ASP A 96 18.74 -14.31 5.93
CA ASP A 96 18.94 -14.42 4.48
C ASP A 96 18.03 -15.56 4.02
N LEU A 97 16.95 -15.22 3.32
CA LEU A 97 15.88 -16.14 2.95
C LEU A 97 15.96 -16.47 1.47
N ASP A 98 16.17 -17.75 1.15
CA ASP A 98 15.88 -18.27 -0.19
C ASP A 98 14.36 -18.35 -0.42
N GLU A 99 13.94 -18.77 -1.62
CA GLU A 99 12.51 -18.82 -1.94
C GLU A 99 11.70 -19.73 -0.99
N ASP A 100 12.29 -20.86 -0.55
CA ASP A 100 11.66 -21.75 0.41
C ASP A 100 11.54 -21.09 1.79
N GLY A 101 12.58 -20.38 2.24
CA GLY A 101 12.59 -19.58 3.45
C GLY A 101 11.57 -18.43 3.41
N ILE A 102 11.46 -17.74 2.27
CA ILE A 102 10.44 -16.71 2.06
C ILE A 102 9.05 -17.34 2.14
N ASN A 103 8.79 -18.45 1.45
CA ASN A 103 7.49 -19.13 1.50
C ASN A 103 7.14 -19.65 2.89
N ALA A 104 8.13 -20.00 3.72
CA ALA A 104 7.92 -20.48 5.09
C ALA A 104 7.60 -19.34 6.07
N ILE A 105 8.22 -18.17 5.92
CA ILE A 105 8.05 -17.03 6.84
C ILE A 105 6.95 -16.08 6.35
N ILE A 106 6.90 -15.84 5.05
CA ILE A 106 5.94 -14.98 4.36
C ILE A 106 5.13 -15.89 3.42
N PRO A 107 4.08 -16.57 3.91
CA PRO A 107 3.28 -17.46 3.09
C PRO A 107 2.57 -16.73 1.94
N PRO A 108 2.14 -17.44 0.87
CA PRO A 108 1.56 -16.87 -0.34
C PRO A 108 0.41 -15.88 -0.16
N ASP A 109 -0.43 -16.04 0.86
CA ASP A 109 -1.52 -15.13 1.20
C ASP A 109 -1.01 -13.79 1.74
N ILE A 110 0.09 -13.79 2.49
CA ILE A 110 0.79 -12.56 2.92
C ILE A 110 1.58 -11.96 1.75
N GLN A 111 2.27 -12.77 0.94
CA GLN A 111 3.04 -12.29 -0.21
C GLN A 111 2.20 -11.44 -1.19
N ARG A 112 0.91 -11.77 -1.35
CA ARG A 112 -0.03 -11.01 -2.22
C ARG A 112 -0.38 -9.63 -1.65
N GLN A 113 -0.24 -9.45 -0.34
CA GLN A 113 -0.54 -8.19 0.35
C GLN A 113 0.67 -7.27 0.42
N ILE A 114 1.89 -7.82 0.26
CA ILE A 114 3.13 -7.03 0.23
C ILE A 114 3.29 -6.41 -1.16
N ARG A 115 3.15 -5.09 -1.21
CA ARG A 115 3.35 -4.32 -2.44
C ARG A 115 4.84 -4.13 -2.70
N LEU A 116 5.26 -4.26 -3.95
CA LEU A 116 6.57 -3.82 -4.41
C LEU A 116 6.42 -2.49 -5.15
N ALA A 117 7.55 -1.90 -5.55
CA ALA A 117 7.53 -0.73 -6.41
C ALA A 117 6.69 -0.99 -7.67
N PRO A 118 5.80 -0.06 -8.06
CA PRO A 118 5.08 -0.19 -9.31
C PRO A 118 6.06 -0.20 -10.48
N LEU A 119 5.81 -1.06 -11.47
CA LEU A 119 6.63 -1.11 -12.68
C LEU A 119 6.12 -0.05 -13.66
N GLU A 120 7.00 0.87 -14.05
CA GLU A 120 6.72 1.81 -15.13
C GLU A 120 6.57 1.04 -16.45
N SER A 121 5.42 1.19 -17.11
CA SER A 121 5.13 0.48 -18.37
C SER A 121 5.80 1.11 -19.59
N THR A 122 6.20 2.39 -19.52
CA THR A 122 6.74 3.14 -20.67
C THR A 122 7.97 2.48 -21.30
N PRO A 123 9.03 2.11 -20.55
CA PRO A 123 10.22 1.50 -21.16
C PRO A 123 9.91 0.16 -21.86
N LEU A 124 9.08 -0.68 -21.22
CA LEU A 124 8.63 -1.95 -21.80
C LEU A 124 7.85 -1.72 -23.10
N LEU A 125 6.92 -0.76 -23.12
CA LEU A 125 6.13 -0.42 -24.31
C LEU A 125 7.00 0.12 -25.45
N VAL A 126 7.99 0.97 -25.14
CA VAL A 126 8.96 1.45 -26.14
C VAL A 126 9.72 0.26 -26.74
N ASN A 127 10.33 -0.58 -25.91
CA ASN A 127 11.10 -1.75 -26.36
C ASN A 127 10.26 -2.73 -27.19
N LEU A 128 9.01 -2.95 -26.78
CA LEU A 128 8.03 -3.77 -27.47
C LEU A 128 7.69 -3.20 -28.85
N LEU A 129 7.29 -1.93 -28.93
CA LEU A 129 6.90 -1.29 -30.18
C LEU A 129 8.09 -1.14 -31.14
N GLU A 130 9.31 -0.91 -30.63
CA GLU A 130 10.51 -0.91 -31.46
C GLU A 130 10.77 -2.28 -32.10
N ARG A 131 10.52 -3.36 -31.35
CA ARG A 131 10.69 -4.73 -31.84
C ARG A 131 9.64 -5.06 -32.90
N VAL A 132 8.40 -4.62 -32.73
CA VAL A 132 7.35 -4.73 -33.75
C VAL A 132 7.72 -3.91 -34.99
N ARG A 133 8.05 -2.62 -34.84
CA ARG A 133 8.43 -1.71 -35.95
C ARG A 133 9.53 -2.30 -36.83
N ASN A 134 10.50 -2.98 -36.23
CA ASN A 134 11.65 -3.54 -36.94
C ASN A 134 11.50 -5.04 -37.30
N ALA A 135 10.33 -5.65 -37.05
CA ALA A 135 10.11 -7.08 -37.32
C ALA A 135 10.26 -7.46 -38.80
N CYS A 136 10.05 -6.51 -39.71
CA CYS A 136 10.17 -6.72 -41.16
C CYS A 136 11.36 -5.95 -41.79
N GLY A 137 12.41 -5.70 -41.00
CA GLY A 137 13.62 -5.01 -41.42
C GLY A 137 13.54 -3.49 -41.26
N THR A 138 14.64 -2.80 -41.58
CA THR A 138 14.82 -1.35 -41.37
C THR A 138 14.89 -0.53 -42.67
N ASP A 139 14.67 -1.19 -43.82
CA ASP A 139 14.75 -0.54 -45.14
C ASP A 139 13.73 0.59 -45.33
N TRP A 140 12.66 0.61 -44.53
CA TRP A 140 11.65 1.67 -44.48
C TRP A 140 12.21 3.06 -44.15
N GLN A 141 13.38 3.12 -43.51
CA GLN A 141 14.09 4.36 -43.18
C GLN A 141 14.72 5.04 -44.39
N ARG A 142 14.73 4.37 -45.56
CA ARG A 142 15.20 4.98 -46.80
C ARG A 142 14.13 5.89 -47.37
N ASP A 143 14.56 7.03 -47.93
CA ASP A 143 13.69 7.94 -48.68
C ASP A 143 13.25 7.28 -50.00
N HIS A 144 12.22 6.43 -49.92
CA HIS A 144 11.72 5.64 -51.04
C HIS A 144 10.24 5.27 -50.84
N PRO A 145 9.39 5.33 -51.89
CA PRO A 145 7.96 5.06 -51.79
C PRO A 145 7.63 3.61 -51.40
N ASN A 146 8.48 2.66 -51.79
CA ASN A 146 8.37 1.28 -51.31
C ASN A 146 9.31 1.08 -50.10
N PRO A 147 8.79 0.76 -48.90
CA PRO A 147 9.59 0.56 -47.69
C PRO A 147 10.39 -0.75 -47.67
N ARG A 148 10.17 -1.65 -48.65
CA ARG A 148 10.87 -2.94 -48.82
C ARG A 148 10.86 -3.82 -47.58
N HIS A 149 9.72 -3.85 -46.89
CA HIS A 149 9.51 -4.77 -45.78
C HIS A 149 9.75 -6.23 -46.19
N ASP A 150 10.47 -6.96 -45.35
CA ASP A 150 10.67 -8.39 -45.46
C ASP A 150 10.61 -9.02 -44.07
N CYS A 151 9.43 -9.55 -43.73
CA CYS A 151 9.20 -10.19 -42.43
C CYS A 151 9.93 -11.53 -42.28
N SER A 152 10.56 -12.06 -43.33
CA SER A 152 11.41 -13.26 -43.18
C SER A 152 12.74 -13.00 -42.48
N LEU A 153 13.12 -11.72 -42.29
CA LEU A 153 14.43 -11.34 -41.77
C LEU A 153 14.59 -11.51 -40.26
N THR A 154 13.49 -11.55 -39.49
CA THR A 154 13.54 -11.62 -38.03
C THR A 154 12.72 -12.79 -37.49
N PRO A 155 13.05 -13.32 -36.28
CA PRO A 155 12.23 -14.34 -35.64
C PRO A 155 10.77 -13.92 -35.45
N LEU A 156 10.52 -12.68 -35.03
CA LEU A 156 9.16 -12.16 -34.85
C LEU A 156 8.41 -12.07 -36.18
N GLY A 157 9.02 -11.50 -37.22
CA GLY A 157 8.37 -11.38 -38.52
C GLY A 157 8.03 -12.73 -39.18
N GLN A 158 8.79 -13.78 -38.88
CA GLN A 158 8.52 -15.14 -39.37
C GLN A 158 7.27 -15.78 -38.71
N THR A 159 6.77 -15.20 -37.62
CA THR A 159 5.51 -15.65 -36.98
C THR A 159 4.27 -15.11 -37.68
N PHE A 160 4.41 -14.09 -38.54
CA PHE A 160 3.28 -13.41 -39.17
C PHE A 160 2.70 -14.27 -40.30
N VAL A 161 1.43 -14.63 -40.19
CA VAL A 161 0.73 -15.47 -41.17
C VAL A 161 -0.70 -14.94 -41.32
N GLY A 162 -1.02 -14.38 -42.49
CA GLY A 162 -2.39 -14.03 -42.84
C GLY A 162 -3.10 -15.16 -43.59
N ASP A 163 -4.32 -14.88 -44.05
CA ASP A 163 -5.22 -15.88 -44.65
C ASP A 163 -4.66 -16.55 -45.92
N ASP A 164 -3.81 -15.84 -46.67
CA ASP A 164 -3.15 -16.38 -47.86
C ASP A 164 -1.88 -17.22 -47.55
N GLY A 165 -1.60 -17.45 -46.26
CA GLY A 165 -0.42 -18.15 -45.78
C GLY A 165 0.86 -17.33 -45.87
N THR A 166 0.77 -16.02 -46.16
CA THR A 166 1.90 -15.11 -46.22
C THR A 166 1.79 -14.03 -45.15
N TRP A 167 2.92 -13.46 -44.73
CA TRP A 167 2.92 -12.33 -43.79
C TRP A 167 2.29 -11.06 -44.39
N ARG A 168 2.15 -10.95 -45.72
CA ARG A 168 1.67 -9.72 -46.38
C ARG A 168 0.19 -9.44 -46.13
N SER A 169 -0.59 -10.48 -45.85
CA SER A 169 -2.02 -10.40 -45.53
C SER A 169 -2.28 -10.48 -44.02
N SER A 170 -1.24 -10.49 -43.19
CA SER A 170 -1.39 -10.63 -41.73
C SER A 170 -1.78 -9.30 -41.04
N PRO A 171 -2.65 -9.33 -40.03
CA PRO A 171 -2.93 -8.18 -39.17
C PRO A 171 -1.66 -7.59 -38.53
N GLU A 172 -0.72 -8.43 -38.11
CA GLU A 172 0.54 -8.02 -37.50
C GLU A 172 1.37 -7.15 -38.45
N TYR A 173 1.43 -7.50 -39.73
CA TYR A 173 2.10 -6.69 -40.74
C TYR A 173 1.43 -5.33 -40.97
N ALA A 174 0.11 -5.24 -40.78
CA ALA A 174 -0.61 -3.98 -40.84
C ALA A 174 -0.07 -2.98 -39.81
N LEU A 175 0.12 -3.42 -38.56
CA LEU A 175 0.69 -2.58 -37.51
C LEU A 175 2.16 -2.22 -37.79
N VAL A 176 2.96 -3.15 -38.34
CA VAL A 176 4.33 -2.81 -38.77
C VAL A 176 4.31 -1.66 -39.79
N ARG A 177 3.41 -1.69 -40.78
CA ARG A 177 3.28 -0.62 -41.77
C ARG A 177 2.90 0.71 -41.15
N LEU A 178 2.01 0.71 -40.16
CA LEU A 178 1.66 1.94 -39.43
C LEU A 178 2.86 2.52 -38.69
N LEU A 179 3.58 1.70 -37.93
CA LEU A 179 4.74 2.14 -37.13
C LEU A 179 5.94 2.57 -38.00
N THR A 180 5.97 2.17 -39.27
CA THR A 180 7.03 2.48 -40.25
C THR A 180 6.58 3.45 -41.34
N MET A 181 5.37 4.01 -41.20
CA MET A 181 4.82 4.96 -42.15
C MET A 181 5.58 6.29 -42.04
N THR A 182 6.13 6.76 -43.16
CA THR A 182 6.91 8.00 -43.27
C THR A 182 6.32 8.86 -44.40
N PRO A 183 6.61 10.17 -44.45
CA PRO A 183 6.19 10.98 -45.59
C PRO A 183 6.71 10.46 -46.94
N ALA A 184 7.86 9.77 -46.98
CA ALA A 184 8.43 9.19 -48.19
C ALA A 184 7.68 7.94 -48.69
N ASN A 185 7.07 7.15 -47.81
CA ASN A 185 6.52 5.83 -48.12
C ASN A 185 5.00 5.68 -47.90
N VAL A 186 4.34 6.70 -47.33
CA VAL A 186 2.90 6.67 -47.08
C VAL A 186 2.11 6.56 -48.38
N SER A 187 1.10 5.69 -48.38
CA SER A 187 0.06 5.65 -49.40
C SER A 187 -1.20 6.26 -48.81
N VAL A 188 -1.74 7.25 -49.51
CA VAL A 188 -2.99 7.93 -49.11
C VAL A 188 -4.15 7.59 -50.04
N ASP A 189 -4.01 6.53 -50.84
CA ASP A 189 -5.02 6.12 -51.82
C ASP A 189 -6.33 5.71 -51.13
N GLY A 190 -7.41 6.41 -51.47
CA GLY A 190 -8.74 6.21 -50.87
C GLY A 190 -9.01 6.99 -49.59
N THR A 191 -8.13 7.91 -49.23
CA THR A 191 -8.36 8.91 -48.20
C THR A 191 -8.79 10.25 -48.81
N SER A 192 -9.22 11.19 -47.98
CA SER A 192 -9.55 12.56 -48.32
C SER A 192 -8.37 13.36 -48.87
N ILE A 193 -7.12 12.95 -48.59
CA ILE A 193 -5.91 13.65 -49.05
C ILE A 193 -5.33 13.10 -50.37
N ALA A 194 -5.89 12.01 -50.91
CA ALA A 194 -5.42 11.40 -52.15
C ALA A 194 -5.31 12.38 -53.33
N GLY A 195 -6.32 13.23 -53.53
CA GLY A 195 -6.31 14.17 -54.64
C GLY A 195 -5.28 15.31 -54.49
N LEU A 196 -4.83 15.60 -53.27
CA LEU A 196 -3.68 16.49 -53.04
C LEU A 196 -2.36 15.83 -53.47
N GLN A 197 -2.21 14.52 -53.26
CA GLN A 197 -1.06 13.77 -53.76
C GLN A 197 -1.01 13.83 -55.30
N GLU A 198 -2.13 13.52 -55.97
CA GLU A 198 -2.21 13.58 -57.44
C GLU A 198 -1.81 14.97 -57.97
N LEU A 199 -2.27 16.04 -57.32
CA LEU A 199 -1.93 17.41 -57.70
C LEU A 199 -0.43 17.69 -57.50
N ALA A 200 0.11 17.35 -56.32
CA ALA A 200 1.49 17.66 -55.95
C ALA A 200 2.53 16.90 -56.79
N ASP A 201 2.21 15.66 -57.17
CA ASP A 201 3.11 14.76 -57.91
C ASP A 201 3.05 14.96 -59.43
N GLY A 202 2.37 16.01 -59.90
CA GLY A 202 2.41 16.46 -61.30
C GLY A 202 1.17 16.12 -62.12
N GLY A 203 0.06 15.69 -61.50
CA GLY A 203 -1.22 15.47 -62.16
C GLY A 203 -1.79 16.72 -62.84
N PHE A 204 -1.30 17.91 -62.50
CA PHE A 204 -1.65 19.18 -63.14
C PHE A 204 -0.44 19.77 -63.89
N PHE A 205 -0.53 19.84 -65.22
CA PHE A 205 0.51 20.34 -66.15
C PHE A 205 1.85 19.58 -66.16
N GLY A 206 1.98 18.43 -65.50
CA GLY A 206 3.23 17.64 -65.47
C GLY A 206 4.33 18.28 -64.63
N ILE A 207 3.99 19.19 -63.71
CA ILE A 207 4.95 19.91 -62.86
C ILE A 207 4.76 19.44 -61.42
N THR A 208 5.82 18.88 -60.83
CA THR A 208 5.86 18.55 -59.40
C THR A 208 5.88 19.84 -58.56
N ILE A 209 4.93 19.97 -57.64
CA ILE A 209 4.78 21.14 -56.77
C ILE A 209 5.45 20.88 -55.43
N GLY A 210 6.23 21.84 -54.92
CA GLY A 210 6.77 21.78 -53.56
C GLY A 210 7.75 20.64 -53.27
N GLY A 211 8.29 19.98 -54.30
CA GLY A 211 9.11 18.77 -54.15
C GLY A 211 8.30 17.46 -54.17
N GLY A 212 7.00 17.54 -54.43
CA GLY A 212 6.07 16.41 -54.44
C GLY A 212 5.30 16.29 -53.13
N PHE A 213 4.31 15.40 -53.10
CA PHE A 213 3.44 15.20 -51.94
C PHE A 213 4.23 14.88 -50.68
N SER A 214 5.20 13.97 -50.78
CA SER A 214 6.04 13.55 -49.64
C SER A 214 6.79 14.71 -48.97
N GLN A 215 7.25 15.71 -49.74
CA GLN A 215 7.90 16.89 -49.17
C GLN A 215 6.89 17.84 -48.54
N ILE A 216 5.72 18.04 -49.16
CA ILE A 216 4.64 18.87 -48.60
C ILE A 216 4.15 18.30 -47.26
N LEU A 217 3.98 16.99 -47.18
CA LEU A 217 3.58 16.30 -45.97
C LEU A 217 4.65 16.39 -44.88
N ALA A 218 5.92 16.13 -45.22
CA ALA A 218 7.04 16.27 -44.29
C ALA A 218 7.13 17.68 -43.70
N ASP A 219 6.99 18.70 -44.55
CA ASP A 219 6.96 20.10 -44.13
C ASP A 219 5.75 20.42 -43.22
N ALA A 220 4.56 19.93 -43.56
CA ALA A 220 3.34 20.16 -42.77
C ALA A 220 3.46 19.53 -41.37
N LEU A 221 3.96 18.29 -41.30
CA LEU A 221 4.20 17.58 -40.05
C LEU A 221 5.41 18.14 -39.28
N GLY A 222 6.38 18.76 -39.96
CA GLY A 222 7.60 19.27 -39.34
C GLY A 222 8.63 18.18 -39.01
N ILE A 223 8.65 17.10 -39.78
CA ILE A 223 9.56 15.94 -39.62
C ILE A 223 10.33 15.71 -40.93
N ALA A 224 11.39 14.90 -40.91
CA ALA A 224 12.05 14.50 -42.15
C ALA A 224 11.17 13.54 -42.97
N ARG A 225 11.44 13.43 -44.28
CA ARG A 225 10.71 12.50 -45.18
C ARG A 225 10.86 11.04 -44.77
N THR A 226 11.90 10.70 -44.02
CA THR A 226 12.22 9.34 -43.55
C THR A 226 11.85 9.09 -42.09
N ASP A 227 11.39 10.10 -41.37
CA ASP A 227 10.94 9.94 -39.99
C ASP A 227 9.54 9.34 -39.97
N SER A 228 9.24 8.52 -38.97
CA SER A 228 7.90 7.96 -38.83
C SER A 228 6.90 9.08 -38.52
N ILE A 229 5.71 9.02 -39.15
CA ILE A 229 4.63 9.98 -38.94
C ILE A 229 4.21 9.97 -37.47
N VAL A 230 4.11 8.80 -36.85
CA VAL A 230 3.98 8.68 -35.39
C VAL A 230 5.28 8.12 -34.85
N SER A 231 5.90 8.84 -33.91
CA SER A 231 7.11 8.40 -33.21
C SER A 231 6.81 7.27 -32.24
N ILE A 232 7.81 6.43 -31.95
CA ILE A 232 7.66 5.36 -30.95
C ILE A 232 7.34 5.94 -29.57
N ASP A 233 7.94 7.07 -29.19
CA ASP A 233 7.65 7.71 -27.90
C ASP A 233 6.18 8.12 -27.79
N SER A 234 5.63 8.72 -28.85
CA SER A 234 4.21 9.12 -28.88
C SER A 234 3.27 7.92 -28.92
N ALA A 235 3.63 6.86 -29.66
CA ALA A 235 2.88 5.61 -29.69
C ALA A 235 2.91 4.91 -28.31
N ALA A 236 4.08 4.78 -27.68
CA ALA A 236 4.23 4.17 -26.36
C ALA A 236 3.47 4.96 -25.29
N ALA A 237 3.52 6.29 -25.32
CA ALA A 237 2.73 7.13 -24.44
C ALA A 237 1.22 6.97 -24.68
N ALA A 238 0.78 6.85 -25.93
CA ALA A 238 -0.63 6.58 -26.23
C ALA A 238 -1.08 5.19 -25.75
N PHE A 239 -0.27 4.16 -25.95
CA PHE A 239 -0.53 2.83 -25.39
C PHE A 239 -0.57 2.86 -23.86
N ARG A 240 0.33 3.60 -23.19
CA ARG A 240 0.28 3.76 -21.74
C ARG A 240 -1.02 4.44 -21.30
N ASP A 241 -1.33 5.60 -21.86
CA ASP A 241 -2.40 6.48 -21.39
C ASP A 241 -3.80 5.98 -21.77
N ARG A 242 -3.93 5.30 -22.92
CA ARG A 242 -5.25 4.93 -23.48
C ARG A 242 -5.51 3.43 -23.45
N PHE A 243 -4.48 2.60 -23.60
CA PHE A 243 -4.63 1.14 -23.46
C PHE A 243 -4.39 0.70 -22.02
N VAL A 244 -3.16 0.82 -21.51
CA VAL A 244 -2.76 0.30 -20.18
C VAL A 244 -3.54 0.96 -19.04
N ALA A 245 -3.62 2.29 -18.99
CA ALA A 245 -4.29 3.03 -17.91
C ALA A 245 -5.83 2.89 -17.94
N SER A 246 -6.41 2.40 -19.04
CA SER A 246 -7.86 2.15 -19.12
C SER A 246 -8.27 0.82 -18.48
N HIS A 247 -7.29 -0.03 -18.12
CA HIS A 247 -7.55 -1.30 -17.44
C HIS A 247 -7.94 -1.06 -15.97
N PRO A 248 -9.01 -1.70 -15.44
CA PRO A 248 -9.53 -1.41 -14.10
C PRO A 248 -8.57 -1.73 -12.93
N GLU A 249 -7.60 -2.61 -13.14
CA GLU A 249 -6.58 -3.00 -12.15
C GLU A 249 -5.27 -2.19 -12.24
N VAL A 250 -5.23 -1.16 -13.09
CA VAL A 250 -4.07 -0.29 -13.32
C VAL A 250 -4.36 1.12 -12.82
N ASP A 251 -3.32 1.81 -12.35
CA ASP A 251 -3.42 3.19 -11.92
C ASP A 251 -3.57 4.16 -13.11
N GLU A 252 -4.10 5.36 -12.88
CA GLU A 252 -4.36 6.36 -13.94
C GLU A 252 -3.08 6.78 -14.69
N ASP A 253 -1.91 6.61 -14.08
CA ASP A 253 -0.60 6.89 -14.68
C ASP A 253 -0.05 5.73 -15.55
N GLY A 254 -0.78 4.62 -15.64
CA GLY A 254 -0.40 3.43 -16.39
C GLY A 254 0.68 2.59 -15.72
N ALA A 255 0.93 2.78 -14.42
CA ALA A 255 1.91 2.01 -13.67
C ALA A 255 1.35 0.63 -13.26
N LEU A 256 2.15 -0.42 -13.45
CA LEU A 256 1.73 -1.79 -13.15
C LEU A 256 2.05 -2.12 -11.70
N ARG A 257 1.01 -2.30 -10.88
CA ARG A 257 1.16 -2.77 -9.50
C ARG A 257 1.77 -4.17 -9.50
N VAL A 258 2.77 -4.42 -8.65
CA VAL A 258 3.41 -5.74 -8.49
C VAL A 258 3.49 -6.08 -7.01
N SER A 259 3.14 -7.32 -6.66
CA SER A 259 3.29 -7.85 -5.30
C SER A 259 4.55 -8.71 -5.16
N LEU A 260 4.98 -8.98 -3.93
CA LEU A 260 6.04 -9.97 -3.67
C LEU A 260 5.67 -11.34 -4.26
N TYR A 261 4.38 -11.71 -4.21
CA TYR A 261 3.87 -12.95 -4.79
C TYR A 261 4.12 -13.04 -6.30
N ASP A 262 3.91 -11.93 -7.01
CA ASP A 262 4.12 -11.82 -8.45
C ASP A 262 5.61 -11.96 -8.79
N ALA A 263 6.46 -11.20 -8.09
CA ALA A 263 7.91 -11.21 -8.33
C ALA A 263 8.55 -12.58 -8.09
N LEU A 264 8.15 -13.28 -7.03
CA LEU A 264 8.63 -14.64 -6.73
C LEU A 264 8.22 -15.66 -7.79
N ARG A 265 7.16 -15.38 -8.56
CA ARG A 265 6.63 -16.25 -9.63
C ARG A 265 6.89 -15.70 -11.02
N GLU A 266 7.98 -14.95 -11.18
CA GLU A 266 8.43 -14.40 -12.46
C GLU A 266 7.34 -13.59 -13.18
N LEU A 267 6.55 -12.85 -12.39
CA LEU A 267 5.39 -12.08 -12.82
C LEU A 267 4.29 -12.88 -13.51
N SER A 268 4.36 -14.20 -13.61
CA SER A 268 3.30 -15.00 -14.25
C SER A 268 1.87 -14.75 -13.72
N PRO A 269 1.63 -14.49 -12.42
CA PRO A 269 0.29 -14.21 -11.94
C PRO A 269 -0.27 -12.85 -12.40
N VAL A 270 0.57 -11.94 -12.90
CA VAL A 270 0.06 -10.66 -13.42
C VAL A 270 -0.80 -10.84 -14.65
N GLY A 271 -0.61 -11.93 -15.42
CA GLY A 271 -1.45 -12.25 -16.58
C GLY A 271 -2.90 -12.53 -16.21
N ASP A 272 -3.15 -13.18 -15.07
CA ASP A 272 -4.51 -13.44 -14.60
C ASP A 272 -5.21 -12.15 -14.15
N ARG A 273 -4.46 -11.23 -13.53
CA ARG A 273 -5.00 -9.96 -13.01
C ARG A 273 -5.16 -8.89 -14.09
N LEU A 274 -4.26 -8.85 -15.06
CA LEU A 274 -4.21 -7.85 -16.14
C LEU A 274 -4.69 -8.43 -17.49
N GLY A 275 -5.44 -9.54 -17.45
CA GLY A 275 -6.17 -10.10 -18.59
C GLY A 275 -7.50 -9.37 -18.86
N PRO A 276 -8.42 -9.94 -19.65
CA PRO A 276 -9.68 -9.28 -19.97
C PRO A 276 -10.52 -8.95 -18.72
N ALA A 277 -10.94 -7.70 -18.58
CA ALA A 277 -11.68 -7.23 -17.41
C ALA A 277 -12.70 -6.14 -17.78
N GLY A 278 -13.97 -6.34 -17.43
CA GLY A 278 -15.04 -5.44 -17.83
C GLY A 278 -15.20 -5.40 -19.35
N GLY A 279 -15.11 -4.20 -19.95
CA GLY A 279 -15.09 -4.00 -21.41
C GLY A 279 -13.69 -4.02 -22.03
N HIS A 280 -12.64 -3.96 -21.19
CA HIS A 280 -11.26 -3.90 -21.65
C HIS A 280 -10.77 -5.29 -22.13
N PRO A 281 -10.05 -5.39 -23.27
CA PRO A 281 -9.60 -6.67 -23.83
C PRO A 281 -8.51 -7.38 -23.00
N GLY A 282 -7.89 -6.65 -22.08
CA GLY A 282 -6.76 -7.10 -21.26
C GLY A 282 -5.45 -6.56 -21.78
N ILE A 283 -4.49 -6.30 -20.88
CA ILE A 283 -3.13 -5.89 -21.27
C ILE A 283 -2.35 -7.11 -21.78
N PHE A 284 -2.54 -8.26 -21.13
CA PHE A 284 -1.97 -9.53 -21.55
C PHE A 284 -3.05 -10.45 -22.14
N ASP A 285 -2.73 -11.07 -23.27
CA ASP A 285 -3.61 -12.06 -23.91
C ASP A 285 -3.67 -13.35 -23.06
N PRO A 286 -4.87 -13.82 -22.66
CA PRO A 286 -5.01 -14.99 -21.81
C PRO A 286 -4.54 -16.31 -22.46
N SER A 287 -4.31 -16.33 -23.78
CA SER A 287 -3.74 -17.48 -24.48
C SER A 287 -2.24 -17.68 -24.22
N PHE A 288 -1.60 -16.74 -23.54
CA PHE A 288 -0.17 -16.76 -23.26
C PHE A 288 0.11 -16.27 -21.83
N THR A 289 0.80 -17.08 -21.03
CA THR A 289 1.19 -16.65 -19.68
C THR A 289 2.41 -15.73 -19.77
N PRO A 290 2.30 -14.44 -19.39
CA PRO A 290 3.46 -13.56 -19.39
C PRO A 290 4.50 -14.07 -18.38
N ARG A 291 5.78 -13.82 -18.65
CA ARG A 291 6.87 -14.17 -17.74
C ARG A 291 7.94 -13.10 -17.80
N ALA A 292 8.50 -12.75 -16.66
CA ALA A 292 9.72 -11.97 -16.57
C ALA A 292 10.57 -12.54 -15.43
N ALA A 293 11.72 -13.11 -15.78
CA ALA A 293 12.66 -13.56 -14.76
C ALA A 293 13.26 -12.33 -14.08
N LEU A 294 13.01 -12.20 -12.77
CA LEU A 294 13.60 -11.15 -11.93
C LEU A 294 14.73 -11.70 -11.04
N LYS A 295 14.74 -13.02 -10.84
CA LYS A 295 15.58 -13.73 -9.88
C LYS A 295 16.67 -14.53 -10.60
N GLY A 296 17.90 -14.41 -10.13
CA GLY A 296 18.99 -15.30 -10.50
C GLY A 296 18.91 -16.66 -9.78
N PRO A 297 19.83 -17.59 -10.08
CA PRO A 297 19.84 -18.94 -9.52
C PRO A 297 20.10 -18.99 -8.01
N ASP A 298 20.76 -17.98 -7.46
CA ASP A 298 21.16 -17.87 -6.04
C ASP A 298 20.35 -16.76 -5.32
N PHE A 299 19.15 -16.44 -5.82
CA PHE A 299 18.28 -15.40 -5.29
C PHE A 299 18.01 -15.56 -3.79
N GLN A 300 18.17 -14.46 -3.05
CA GLN A 300 17.84 -14.36 -1.63
C GLN A 300 17.21 -13.01 -1.29
N MET A 301 16.31 -13.01 -0.32
CA MET A 301 15.82 -11.80 0.33
C MET A 301 16.45 -11.70 1.73
N ARG A 302 17.24 -10.66 1.96
CA ARG A 302 17.70 -10.30 3.30
C ARG A 302 16.60 -9.52 4.02
N LEU A 303 16.28 -9.94 5.25
CA LEU A 303 15.28 -9.30 6.10
C LEU A 303 15.74 -9.23 7.55
N GLY A 304 15.92 -8.00 8.01
CA GLY A 304 16.35 -7.63 9.35
C GLY A 304 15.21 -6.99 10.11
N ALA A 305 14.94 -7.47 11.32
CA ALA A 305 13.91 -6.94 12.20
C ALA A 305 14.37 -6.95 13.65
N THR A 306 13.95 -5.95 14.41
CA THR A 306 14.11 -5.92 15.87
C THR A 306 12.77 -6.23 16.52
N SER A 307 12.69 -7.31 17.31
CA SER A 307 11.45 -7.62 18.02
C SER A 307 11.36 -6.86 19.33
N ASN A 308 10.25 -6.16 19.56
CA ASN A 308 9.94 -5.49 20.83
C ASN A 308 9.04 -6.35 21.73
N LEU A 309 8.73 -7.60 21.35
CA LEU A 309 8.02 -8.53 22.22
C LEU A 309 8.93 -9.05 23.33
N ARG A 310 8.43 -9.02 24.56
CA ARG A 310 9.10 -9.57 25.74
C ARG A 310 8.15 -10.50 26.48
N TRP A 311 8.64 -11.69 26.78
CA TRP A 311 7.97 -12.59 27.70
C TRP A 311 8.19 -12.13 29.14
N VAL A 312 7.10 -11.77 29.80
CA VAL A 312 7.06 -11.44 31.23
C VAL A 312 6.42 -12.57 32.00
N GLU A 313 6.92 -12.81 33.21
CA GLU A 313 6.37 -13.82 34.10
C GLU A 313 5.36 -13.19 35.06
N GLY A 314 4.29 -13.94 35.32
CA GLY A 314 3.22 -13.51 36.18
C GLY A 314 2.67 -14.62 37.07
N LEU A 315 1.72 -14.23 37.89
CA LEU A 315 0.95 -15.11 38.76
C LEU A 315 -0.53 -14.94 38.45
N ARG A 316 -1.22 -16.06 38.25
CA ARG A 316 -2.68 -16.12 38.32
C ARG A 316 -3.10 -16.70 39.66
N LEU A 317 -3.82 -15.92 40.46
CA LEU A 317 -4.31 -16.29 41.78
C LEU A 317 -5.28 -17.47 41.65
N GLY A 318 -5.10 -18.49 42.49
CA GLY A 318 -5.83 -19.75 42.38
C GLY A 318 -5.23 -20.74 41.38
N ALA A 319 -4.21 -20.35 40.62
CA ALA A 319 -3.48 -21.19 39.68
C ALA A 319 -1.95 -21.11 39.94
N SER A 320 -1.17 -21.56 38.97
CA SER A 320 0.30 -21.53 38.99
C SER A 320 0.86 -20.30 38.28
N LYS A 321 2.19 -20.26 38.17
CA LYS A 321 2.94 -19.36 37.29
C LYS A 321 2.33 -19.28 35.88
N THR A 322 2.35 -18.09 35.30
CA THR A 322 1.86 -17.80 33.94
C THR A 322 2.84 -16.92 33.18
N TRP A 323 2.62 -16.79 31.86
CA TRP A 323 3.45 -15.98 30.97
C TRP A 323 2.62 -15.12 30.03
N MET A 324 3.13 -13.93 29.73
CA MET A 324 2.51 -13.02 28.78
C MET A 324 3.61 -12.37 27.94
N ALA A 325 3.40 -12.30 26.63
CA ALA A 325 4.18 -11.47 25.74
C ALA A 325 3.63 -10.04 25.79
N VAL A 326 4.50 -9.06 26.04
CA VAL A 326 4.17 -7.63 26.05
C VAL A 326 5.06 -6.89 25.08
N VAL A 327 4.56 -5.79 24.51
CA VAL A 327 5.38 -4.86 23.74
C VAL A 327 6.16 -3.99 24.72
N ASP A 328 7.48 -3.93 24.51
CA ASP A 328 8.42 -3.20 25.36
C ASP A 328 9.38 -2.39 24.48
N HIS A 329 8.85 -1.31 23.88
CA HIS A 329 9.62 -0.44 23.01
C HIS A 329 10.38 0.63 23.82
N PRO A 330 11.68 0.90 23.54
CA PRO A 330 12.51 1.81 24.35
C PRO A 330 11.95 3.25 24.50
N THR A 331 11.28 3.77 23.47
CA THR A 331 10.71 5.13 23.46
C THR A 331 9.18 5.17 23.58
N LEU A 332 8.47 4.30 22.86
CA LEU A 332 7.01 4.26 22.78
C LEU A 332 6.35 3.31 23.79
N GLY A 333 7.12 2.51 24.54
CA GLY A 333 6.58 1.55 25.49
C GLY A 333 5.67 0.52 24.82
N ALA A 334 4.44 0.38 25.34
CA ALA A 334 3.45 -0.56 24.82
C ALA A 334 2.83 -0.13 23.47
N ASP A 335 2.94 1.16 23.11
CA ASP A 335 2.40 1.71 21.87
C ASP A 335 3.40 1.61 20.70
N GLY A 336 4.58 1.02 20.92
CA GLY A 336 5.57 0.82 19.88
C GLY A 336 5.23 -0.33 18.92
N PRO A 337 5.90 -0.39 17.76
CA PRO A 337 5.72 -1.50 16.83
C PRO A 337 6.22 -2.82 17.42
N ILE A 338 5.53 -3.91 17.09
CA ILE A 338 5.85 -5.26 17.60
C ILE A 338 7.17 -5.77 16.99
N LEU A 339 7.33 -5.58 15.69
CA LEU A 339 8.59 -5.71 14.95
C LEU A 339 8.94 -4.35 14.36
N SER A 340 10.19 -3.92 14.53
CA SER A 340 10.72 -2.75 13.85
C SER A 340 11.57 -3.20 12.68
N PHE A 341 11.18 -2.80 11.47
CA PHE A 341 11.97 -2.96 10.25
C PHE A 341 12.62 -1.65 9.85
N ASP A 342 13.83 -1.72 9.32
CA ASP A 342 14.48 -0.64 8.61
C ASP A 342 14.82 -1.13 7.20
N PHE A 343 13.95 -0.81 6.25
CA PHE A 343 14.10 -1.20 4.85
C PHE A 343 15.09 -0.29 4.10
N PHE A 344 15.47 0.85 4.68
CA PHE A 344 16.46 1.75 4.09
C PHE A 344 17.89 1.31 4.38
N ASP A 345 18.13 0.57 5.46
CA ASP A 345 19.44 0.00 5.75
C ASP A 345 19.73 -1.22 4.84
N PRO A 346 20.71 -1.14 3.91
CA PRO A 346 21.04 -2.25 3.02
C PRO A 346 21.64 -3.47 3.75
N ASP A 347 22.15 -3.30 4.97
CA ASP A 347 22.62 -4.42 5.80
C ASP A 347 21.45 -5.15 6.48
N LEU A 348 20.26 -4.54 6.53
CA LEU A 348 19.04 -5.12 7.12
C LEU A 348 18.03 -5.55 6.07
N PHE A 349 18.00 -4.92 4.89
CA PHE A 349 17.10 -5.32 3.82
C PHE A 349 17.79 -5.27 2.47
N ASP A 350 17.70 -6.35 1.69
CA ASP A 350 18.15 -6.36 0.30
C ASP A 350 17.57 -7.54 -0.49
N PHE A 351 17.58 -7.42 -1.82
CA PHE A 351 17.37 -8.54 -2.73
C PHE A 351 18.70 -8.90 -3.39
N LEU A 352 19.23 -10.06 -3.03
CA LEU A 352 20.49 -10.59 -3.54
C LEU A 352 20.22 -11.43 -4.80
N ASP A 353 21.16 -11.37 -5.74
CA ASP A 353 21.10 -12.09 -7.02
C ASP A 353 19.80 -11.84 -7.82
N LEU A 354 19.44 -10.57 -7.96
CA LEU A 354 18.47 -10.14 -8.98
C LEU A 354 19.14 -10.14 -10.36
N ILE A 355 18.35 -10.42 -11.41
CA ILE A 355 18.80 -10.26 -12.79
C ILE A 355 19.02 -8.78 -13.07
N ASP A 356 20.20 -8.43 -13.59
CA ASP A 356 20.61 -7.04 -13.78
C ASP A 356 19.71 -6.29 -14.76
N GLU A 357 19.39 -6.90 -15.91
CA GLU A 357 18.47 -6.35 -16.91
C GLU A 357 17.36 -7.39 -17.17
N PRO A 358 16.26 -7.39 -16.38
CA PRO A 358 15.17 -8.35 -16.56
C PRO A 358 14.53 -8.22 -17.94
N ARG A 359 14.13 -9.38 -18.49
CA ARG A 359 13.51 -9.49 -19.81
C ARG A 359 12.20 -10.26 -19.68
N ALA A 360 11.22 -9.86 -20.47
CA ALA A 360 9.87 -10.37 -20.42
C ALA A 360 9.49 -11.07 -21.73
N ASP A 361 8.77 -12.18 -21.56
CA ASP A 361 8.00 -12.84 -22.59
C ASP A 361 6.54 -12.48 -22.37
N LEU A 362 5.86 -11.97 -23.40
CA LEU A 362 4.47 -11.56 -23.30
C LEU A 362 3.76 -11.72 -24.63
N ARG A 363 2.43 -11.77 -24.56
CA ARG A 363 1.57 -11.58 -25.72
C ARG A 363 0.68 -10.38 -25.49
N PHE A 364 0.76 -9.41 -26.38
CA PHE A 364 -0.13 -8.25 -26.37
C PHE A 364 -1.06 -8.32 -27.57
N SER A 365 -2.31 -7.90 -27.36
CA SER A 365 -3.34 -7.84 -28.39
C SER A 365 -3.96 -6.45 -28.37
N VAL A 366 -4.28 -5.92 -29.54
CA VAL A 366 -5.01 -4.66 -29.70
C VAL A 366 -6.17 -4.90 -30.64
N VAL A 367 -7.31 -4.30 -30.32
CA VAL A 367 -8.56 -4.50 -31.06
C VAL A 367 -8.87 -3.28 -31.92
N GLU A 368 -9.46 -3.52 -33.07
CA GLU A 368 -9.92 -2.50 -34.00
C GLU A 368 -11.39 -2.14 -33.70
N ASN A 369 -11.78 -0.89 -33.98
CA ASN A 369 -13.19 -0.53 -34.08
C ASN A 369 -13.83 -1.29 -35.26
N PRO A 370 -15.04 -1.86 -35.13
CA PRO A 370 -15.69 -2.59 -36.23
C PRO A 370 -16.20 -1.69 -37.37
N ARG A 371 -15.89 -0.40 -37.36
CA ARG A 371 -16.33 0.57 -38.35
C ARG A 371 -15.23 1.59 -38.59
N PHE A 372 -15.15 2.02 -39.84
CA PHE A 372 -14.45 3.24 -40.20
C PHE A 372 -15.01 4.43 -39.42
N VAL A 373 -14.12 5.15 -38.74
CA VAL A 373 -14.43 6.35 -37.95
C VAL A 373 -14.07 7.58 -38.76
N ASP A 374 -15.09 8.32 -39.17
CA ASP A 374 -14.93 9.55 -39.96
C ASP A 374 -14.27 10.66 -39.16
N SER A 375 -13.34 11.39 -39.80
CA SER A 375 -12.77 12.61 -39.24
C SER A 375 -13.82 13.74 -39.13
N CYS A 376 -13.81 14.44 -38.01
CA CYS A 376 -14.51 15.70 -37.84
C CYS A 376 -13.86 16.78 -38.72
N SER A 377 -14.57 17.16 -39.79
CA SER A 377 -14.02 18.07 -40.79
C SER A 377 -15.03 19.09 -41.31
N GLY A 378 -14.53 20.29 -41.62
CA GLY A 378 -15.22 21.35 -42.35
C GLY A 378 -16.14 22.26 -41.53
N ASP A 379 -16.46 21.91 -40.27
CA ASP A 379 -17.22 22.77 -39.35
C ASP A 379 -16.28 23.40 -38.30
N ASN A 380 -16.55 24.65 -37.91
CA ASN A 380 -15.86 25.27 -36.78
C ASN A 380 -16.10 24.50 -35.47
N ALA A 381 -17.24 23.79 -35.33
CA ALA A 381 -17.49 22.91 -34.19
C ALA A 381 -16.45 21.78 -34.07
N CYS A 382 -15.81 21.37 -35.18
CA CYS A 382 -14.75 20.36 -35.14
C CYS A 382 -13.45 20.88 -34.50
N MET A 383 -13.26 22.19 -34.36
CA MET A 383 -12.14 22.73 -33.59
C MET A 383 -12.29 22.45 -32.08
N ASP A 384 -13.49 22.11 -31.61
CA ASP A 384 -13.73 21.71 -30.23
C ASP A 384 -13.65 20.18 -30.04
N ASN A 385 -13.43 19.40 -31.11
CA ASN A 385 -13.32 17.93 -31.04
C ASN A 385 -11.93 17.49 -30.56
N LEU A 386 -11.78 17.32 -29.24
CA LEU A 386 -10.52 17.01 -28.57
C LEU A 386 -10.62 15.69 -27.76
N PRO A 387 -9.48 15.04 -27.40
CA PRO A 387 -9.49 13.76 -26.69
C PRO A 387 -10.37 13.71 -25.43
N ASP A 388 -10.38 14.80 -24.65
CA ASP A 388 -11.16 14.87 -23.41
C ASP A 388 -12.52 15.57 -23.61
N GLN A 389 -12.85 15.96 -24.84
CA GLN A 389 -14.06 16.69 -25.24
C GLN A 389 -14.55 16.20 -26.61
N PRO A 390 -15.06 14.95 -26.70
CA PRO A 390 -15.63 14.46 -27.94
C PRO A 390 -16.84 15.29 -28.36
N LEU A 391 -16.90 15.71 -29.62
CA LEU A 391 -18.00 16.52 -30.14
C LEU A 391 -19.33 15.75 -30.12
N ASP A 392 -19.31 14.49 -30.54
CA ASP A 392 -20.47 13.60 -30.58
C ASP A 392 -20.05 12.11 -30.52
N PRO A 393 -21.01 11.17 -30.33
CA PRO A 393 -20.70 9.73 -30.18
C PRO A 393 -20.09 9.03 -31.39
N SER A 394 -20.04 9.67 -32.56
CA SER A 394 -19.36 9.15 -33.76
C SER A 394 -17.93 9.66 -33.92
N SER A 395 -17.49 10.58 -33.05
CA SER A 395 -16.11 11.06 -33.00
C SER A 395 -15.13 9.95 -32.62
N ILE A 396 -13.93 10.01 -33.17
CA ILE A 396 -12.79 9.18 -32.77
C ILE A 396 -12.52 9.24 -31.26
N TRP A 397 -12.80 10.37 -30.61
CA TRP A 397 -12.60 10.54 -29.16
C TRP A 397 -13.71 9.93 -28.31
N ALA A 398 -14.83 9.52 -28.92
CA ALA A 398 -15.92 8.80 -28.26
C ALA A 398 -15.81 7.27 -28.39
N THR A 399 -14.82 6.78 -29.15
CA THR A 399 -14.50 5.35 -29.25
C THR A 399 -13.84 4.84 -27.98
N GLU A 400 -13.80 3.52 -27.80
CA GLU A 400 -13.17 2.93 -26.63
C GLU A 400 -11.65 3.20 -26.66
N PRO A 401 -11.02 3.59 -25.54
CA PRO A 401 -9.65 4.11 -25.53
C PRO A 401 -8.59 3.04 -25.88
N TRP A 402 -8.94 1.76 -25.76
CA TRP A 402 -8.08 0.62 -26.11
C TRP A 402 -8.16 0.20 -27.58
N GLU A 403 -8.99 0.87 -28.40
CA GLU A 403 -9.09 0.59 -29.85
C GLU A 403 -7.92 1.21 -30.63
N ILE A 404 -7.46 0.52 -31.67
CA ILE A 404 -6.30 0.92 -32.50
C ILE A 404 -6.48 2.34 -33.04
N GLU A 405 -7.67 2.68 -33.52
CA GLU A 405 -8.00 3.98 -34.10
C GLU A 405 -7.84 5.10 -33.07
N HIS A 406 -8.34 4.88 -31.85
CA HIS A 406 -8.19 5.82 -30.72
C HIS A 406 -6.72 6.02 -30.37
N ILE A 407 -5.97 4.92 -30.22
CA ILE A 407 -4.55 4.94 -29.84
C ILE A 407 -3.73 5.71 -30.89
N ILE A 408 -3.96 5.48 -32.18
CA ILE A 408 -3.24 6.17 -33.26
C ILE A 408 -3.59 7.66 -33.29
N ALA A 409 -4.88 8.01 -33.19
CA ALA A 409 -5.31 9.40 -33.15
C ALA A 409 -4.70 10.14 -31.94
N TYR A 410 -4.69 9.51 -30.77
CA TYR A 410 -4.12 10.08 -29.56
C TYR A 410 -2.58 10.20 -29.64
N ALA A 411 -1.89 9.21 -30.23
CA ALA A 411 -0.45 9.30 -30.49
C ALA A 411 -0.10 10.46 -31.44
N ALA A 412 -0.89 10.65 -32.50
CA ALA A 412 -0.73 11.78 -33.41
C ALA A 412 -1.05 13.12 -32.71
N TRP A 413 -2.05 13.16 -31.82
CA TRP A 413 -2.35 14.35 -31.02
C TRP A 413 -1.17 14.68 -30.09
N LEU A 414 -0.61 13.72 -29.36
CA LEU A 414 0.56 13.95 -28.50
C LEU A 414 1.73 14.57 -29.25
N GLN A 415 1.97 14.10 -30.49
CA GLN A 415 3.08 14.57 -31.31
C GLN A 415 2.83 15.94 -31.96
N TYR A 416 1.58 16.24 -32.35
CA TYR A 416 1.26 17.38 -33.22
C TYR A 416 0.31 18.42 -32.61
N ARG A 417 -0.13 18.26 -31.36
CA ARG A 417 -1.04 19.22 -30.69
C ARG A 417 -0.54 20.66 -30.65
N ASP A 418 0.78 20.85 -30.62
CA ASP A 418 1.41 22.18 -30.58
C ASP A 418 1.89 22.64 -31.98
N ARG A 419 1.57 21.90 -33.04
CA ARG A 419 2.08 22.14 -34.39
C ARG A 419 1.51 23.44 -34.96
N THR A 420 2.42 24.34 -35.36
CA THR A 420 2.09 25.53 -36.17
C THR A 420 2.96 25.59 -37.42
N PHE A 421 2.36 25.86 -38.57
CA PHE A 421 3.01 25.84 -39.88
C PHE A 421 2.23 26.68 -40.90
N SER A 422 2.94 27.38 -41.78
CA SER A 422 2.32 28.06 -42.90
C SER A 422 3.31 28.14 -44.05
N ARG A 423 3.01 27.46 -45.16
CA ARG A 423 3.87 27.50 -46.34
C ARG A 423 3.07 27.58 -47.62
N CYS A 424 3.53 28.49 -48.47
CA CYS A 424 3.02 28.65 -49.82
C CYS A 424 3.95 27.96 -50.81
N TYR A 425 3.44 26.98 -51.55
CA TYR A 425 4.20 26.17 -52.51
C TYR A 425 4.13 26.70 -53.95
N ILE A 426 3.10 27.48 -54.30
CA ILE A 426 2.96 28.11 -55.61
C ILE A 426 2.74 29.62 -55.45
N ARG A 427 3.70 30.42 -55.95
CA ARG A 427 3.73 31.90 -55.84
C ARG A 427 3.78 32.62 -57.19
N THR A 428 2.93 32.23 -58.13
CA THR A 428 2.94 32.80 -59.49
C THR A 428 2.19 34.13 -59.57
N ILE A 429 1.01 34.22 -58.92
CA ILE A 429 0.23 35.46 -58.70
C ILE A 429 -0.48 35.31 -57.34
N GLY A 430 0.07 35.90 -56.28
CA GLY A 430 -0.35 35.60 -54.91
C GLY A 430 0.01 34.17 -54.49
N CYS A 431 -0.57 33.69 -53.39
CA CYS A 431 -0.39 32.30 -52.98
C CYS A 431 -1.52 31.43 -53.55
N GLN A 432 -1.17 30.48 -54.42
CA GLN A 432 -2.15 29.63 -55.13
C GLN A 432 -2.26 28.21 -54.57
N ALA A 433 -1.24 27.77 -53.82
CA ALA A 433 -1.27 26.51 -53.08
C ALA A 433 -0.58 26.75 -51.74
N ARG A 434 -1.36 26.69 -50.65
CA ARG A 434 -0.89 26.88 -49.28
C ARG A 434 -1.35 25.72 -48.42
N VAL A 435 -0.44 25.25 -47.58
CA VAL A 435 -0.79 24.40 -46.43
C VAL A 435 -0.55 25.20 -45.17
N THR A 436 -1.53 25.22 -44.28
CA THR A 436 -1.43 25.80 -42.95
C THR A 436 -1.80 24.78 -41.90
N VAL A 437 -1.12 24.84 -40.76
CA VAL A 437 -1.44 24.09 -39.53
C VAL A 437 -1.40 25.11 -38.40
N GLY A 438 -2.50 25.36 -37.69
CA GLY A 438 -2.57 26.37 -36.61
C GLY A 438 -2.04 27.75 -37.00
N ASP A 439 -2.58 28.34 -38.07
CA ASP A 439 -2.20 29.66 -38.58
C ASP A 439 -3.32 30.69 -38.33
N GLY A 440 -2.97 31.89 -37.86
CA GLY A 440 -3.94 32.95 -37.59
C GLY A 440 -4.84 32.65 -36.38
N ASP A 441 -6.17 32.63 -36.62
CA ASP A 441 -7.19 32.34 -35.60
C ASP A 441 -7.42 30.82 -35.41
N ASP A 442 -6.77 29.98 -36.22
CA ASP A 442 -6.87 28.53 -36.11
C ASP A 442 -6.08 28.01 -34.91
N PRO A 443 -6.63 27.06 -34.13
CA PRO A 443 -5.88 26.45 -33.04
C PRO A 443 -4.70 25.62 -33.57
N PRO A 444 -3.61 25.47 -32.79
CA PRO A 444 -2.52 24.55 -33.11
C PRO A 444 -3.02 23.15 -33.56
N GLY A 445 -2.36 22.60 -34.58
CA GLY A 445 -2.74 21.32 -35.20
C GLY A 445 -3.90 21.38 -36.22
N TRP A 446 -4.69 22.46 -36.26
CA TRP A 446 -5.80 22.60 -37.22
C TRP A 446 -5.28 22.85 -38.63
N THR A 447 -5.62 22.00 -39.58
CA THR A 447 -5.03 21.97 -40.92
C THR A 447 -5.98 22.56 -41.95
N ARG A 448 -5.45 23.42 -42.83
CA ARG A 448 -6.15 23.89 -44.03
C ARG A 448 -5.30 23.71 -45.29
N PHE A 449 -5.94 23.22 -46.34
CA PHE A 449 -5.34 23.01 -47.66
C PHE A 449 -5.97 23.98 -48.66
N ASN A 450 -5.33 25.13 -48.86
CA ASN A 450 -5.82 26.16 -49.76
C ASN A 450 -5.21 25.99 -51.15
N VAL A 451 -5.95 25.35 -52.07
CA VAL A 451 -5.56 25.18 -53.48
C VAL A 451 -6.50 25.99 -54.38
N LEU A 452 -5.94 26.69 -55.37
CA LEU A 452 -6.71 27.48 -56.33
C LEU A 452 -7.83 26.63 -56.98
N PHE A 453 -9.07 27.16 -56.97
CA PHE A 453 -10.28 26.49 -57.47
C PHE A 453 -10.60 25.12 -56.83
N ASN A 454 -10.06 24.82 -55.64
CA ASN A 454 -10.23 23.53 -54.98
C ASN A 454 -9.77 22.33 -55.84
N MET A 455 -8.76 22.56 -56.70
CA MET A 455 -8.21 21.52 -57.57
C MET A 455 -7.62 20.38 -56.75
N GLY A 456 -7.85 19.15 -57.18
CA GLY A 456 -7.44 17.94 -56.45
C GLY A 456 -8.32 17.63 -55.24
N ASN A 457 -9.48 18.30 -55.07
CA ASN A 457 -10.42 18.07 -53.97
C ASN A 457 -9.72 17.85 -52.62
N PRO A 458 -8.93 18.85 -52.14
CA PRO A 458 -8.18 18.69 -50.91
C PRO A 458 -9.10 18.32 -49.73
N PRO A 459 -8.53 17.72 -48.66
CA PRO A 459 -9.27 17.45 -47.45
C PRO A 459 -9.99 18.71 -46.96
N ARG A 460 -11.17 18.50 -46.38
CA ARG A 460 -11.83 19.56 -45.61
C ARG A 460 -10.95 19.96 -44.43
N ASP A 461 -11.10 21.21 -43.98
CA ASP A 461 -10.40 21.71 -42.81
C ASP A 461 -10.64 20.78 -41.61
N GLN A 462 -9.58 20.26 -41.00
CA GLN A 462 -9.65 19.29 -39.90
C GLN A 462 -8.33 19.27 -39.13
N TYR A 463 -8.31 18.63 -37.97
CA TYR A 463 -7.08 18.44 -37.23
C TYR A 463 -6.11 17.46 -37.91
N ILE A 464 -4.81 17.75 -37.82
CA ILE A 464 -3.77 16.92 -38.45
C ILE A 464 -3.74 15.48 -37.90
N TRP A 465 -4.07 15.29 -36.62
CA TRP A 465 -4.16 13.96 -36.02
C TRP A 465 -5.37 13.16 -36.51
N GLU A 466 -6.48 13.81 -36.84
CA GLU A 466 -7.63 13.13 -37.45
C GLU A 466 -7.36 12.76 -38.91
N LEU A 467 -6.67 13.63 -39.64
CA LEU A 467 -6.16 13.29 -40.97
C LEU A 467 -5.19 12.09 -40.92
N ILE A 468 -4.30 12.04 -39.93
CA ILE A 468 -3.40 10.89 -39.73
C ILE A 468 -4.19 9.63 -39.38
N ALA A 469 -5.19 9.71 -38.51
CA ALA A 469 -6.06 8.59 -38.15
C ALA A 469 -6.83 8.05 -39.36
N GLU A 470 -7.33 8.93 -40.23
CA GLU A 470 -7.98 8.55 -41.49
C GLU A 470 -7.02 7.77 -42.41
N VAL A 471 -5.81 8.30 -42.61
CA VAL A 471 -4.77 7.64 -43.41
C VAL A 471 -4.37 6.29 -42.81
N ALA A 472 -4.28 6.22 -41.47
CA ALA A 472 -3.91 5.01 -40.76
C ALA A 472 -4.99 3.91 -40.90
N GLN A 473 -6.27 4.25 -40.73
CA GLN A 473 -7.39 3.32 -40.97
C GLN A 473 -7.30 2.74 -42.38
N VAL A 474 -7.21 3.58 -43.42
CA VAL A 474 -7.09 3.08 -44.79
C VAL A 474 -5.83 2.23 -45.01
N ALA A 475 -4.71 2.58 -44.38
CA ALA A 475 -3.46 1.83 -44.46
C ALA A 475 -3.52 0.46 -43.77
N LEU A 476 -4.29 0.32 -42.69
CA LEU A 476 -4.54 -0.93 -41.98
C LEU A 476 -5.32 -1.92 -42.86
N HIS A 477 -6.30 -1.44 -43.61
CA HIS A 477 -7.21 -2.31 -44.37
C HIS A 477 -6.75 -2.63 -45.78
N ARG A 478 -5.76 -1.93 -46.33
CA ARG A 478 -5.33 -2.10 -47.74
C ARG A 478 -3.88 -2.52 -47.88
N PHE A 479 -3.65 -3.71 -48.42
CA PHE A 479 -2.35 -4.36 -48.60
C PHE A 479 -2.10 -4.68 -50.08
N GLY A 480 -1.68 -3.69 -50.86
CA GLY A 480 -1.60 -3.86 -52.31
C GLY A 480 -2.99 -4.17 -52.89
N ASP A 481 -3.18 -5.37 -53.43
CA ASP A 481 -4.48 -5.82 -53.97
C ASP A 481 -5.38 -6.50 -52.92
N THR A 482 -4.89 -6.74 -51.70
CA THR A 482 -5.65 -7.37 -50.62
C THR A 482 -6.36 -6.31 -49.77
N VAL A 483 -7.63 -6.55 -49.46
CA VAL A 483 -8.43 -5.71 -48.57
C VAL A 483 -8.89 -6.57 -47.39
N VAL A 484 -8.64 -6.10 -46.17
CA VAL A 484 -9.22 -6.63 -44.93
C VAL A 484 -10.42 -5.77 -44.60
N GLU A 485 -11.56 -6.38 -44.30
CA GLU A 485 -12.78 -5.63 -43.94
C GLU A 485 -12.60 -4.96 -42.56
N GLU A 486 -13.31 -3.85 -42.33
CA GLU A 486 -13.33 -3.16 -41.04
C GLU A 486 -13.88 -4.12 -39.95
N GLY A 487 -13.19 -4.19 -38.81
CA GLY A 487 -13.48 -5.07 -37.68
C GLY A 487 -12.86 -6.47 -37.76
N ASP A 488 -12.20 -6.83 -38.86
CA ASP A 488 -11.51 -8.11 -39.00
C ASP A 488 -10.04 -8.05 -38.57
N LEU A 489 -9.51 -6.86 -38.21
CA LEU A 489 -8.13 -6.71 -37.77
C LEU A 489 -7.98 -7.08 -36.28
N GLN A 490 -7.55 -8.31 -36.02
CA GLN A 490 -7.17 -8.76 -34.68
C GLN A 490 -5.65 -8.87 -34.57
N VAL A 491 -5.03 -7.79 -34.09
CA VAL A 491 -3.57 -7.72 -34.01
C VAL A 491 -3.10 -8.29 -32.69
N ALA A 492 -2.27 -9.34 -32.73
CA ALA A 492 -1.69 -9.91 -31.52
C ALA A 492 -0.27 -10.43 -31.76
N PHE A 493 0.68 -9.98 -30.93
CA PHE A 493 2.09 -10.41 -31.04
C PHE A 493 2.49 -11.18 -29.81
N THR A 494 3.06 -12.37 -30.01
CA THR A 494 3.86 -13.04 -28.98
C THR A 494 5.31 -12.60 -29.13
N ILE A 495 5.82 -11.90 -28.13
CA ILE A 495 7.15 -11.30 -28.15
C ILE A 495 7.92 -11.81 -26.93
N GLU A 496 8.97 -12.57 -27.21
CA GLU A 496 9.86 -13.12 -26.19
C GLU A 496 11.07 -12.21 -25.98
N ASP A 497 11.73 -12.25 -24.83
CA ASP A 497 13.03 -11.61 -24.62
C ASP A 497 12.99 -10.07 -24.82
N VAL A 498 11.94 -9.40 -24.33
CA VAL A 498 11.80 -7.93 -24.36
C VAL A 498 12.40 -7.32 -23.10
N PRO A 499 13.36 -6.38 -23.18
CA PRO A 499 13.86 -5.70 -21.98
C PRO A 499 12.73 -4.97 -21.25
N VAL A 500 12.61 -5.21 -19.94
CA VAL A 500 11.62 -4.52 -19.08
C VAL A 500 11.95 -3.03 -18.95
N GLY A 501 13.23 -2.68 -19.08
CA GLY A 501 13.71 -1.28 -19.06
C GLY A 501 13.93 -0.74 -17.65
N THR A 502 14.30 -1.61 -16.73
CA THR A 502 14.80 -1.26 -15.39
C THR A 502 16.00 -2.15 -15.06
N THR A 503 16.84 -1.73 -14.11
CA THR A 503 17.96 -2.52 -13.61
C THR A 503 17.68 -3.13 -12.23
N ALA A 504 18.48 -4.12 -11.83
CA ALA A 504 18.43 -4.66 -10.47
C ALA A 504 18.64 -3.58 -9.39
N ASP A 505 19.54 -2.63 -9.62
CA ASP A 505 19.82 -1.55 -8.67
C ASP A 505 18.67 -0.54 -8.58
N GLU A 506 18.07 -0.17 -9.71
CA GLU A 506 16.86 0.67 -9.75
C GLU A 506 15.67 -0.01 -9.05
N LEU A 507 15.48 -1.32 -9.26
CA LEU A 507 14.44 -2.08 -8.56
C LEU A 507 14.67 -2.07 -7.04
N ARG A 508 15.90 -2.32 -6.58
CA ARG A 508 16.22 -2.24 -5.15
C ARG A 508 15.92 -0.85 -4.59
N GLU A 509 16.38 0.20 -5.27
CA GLU A 509 16.16 1.59 -4.86
C GLU A 509 14.66 1.93 -4.76
N ALA A 510 13.88 1.52 -5.76
CA ALA A 510 12.45 1.78 -5.81
C ALA A 510 11.64 0.97 -4.78
N ILE A 511 12.04 -0.26 -4.45
CA ILE A 511 11.29 -1.12 -3.53
C ILE A 511 11.42 -0.67 -2.07
N ARG A 512 12.60 -0.19 -1.64
CA ARG A 512 12.88 0.22 -0.26
C ARG A 512 11.83 1.17 0.34
N PRO A 513 11.48 2.32 -0.28
CA PRO A 513 10.49 3.24 0.28
C PRO A 513 9.10 2.60 0.39
N VAL A 514 8.69 1.77 -0.59
CA VAL A 514 7.40 1.07 -0.55
C VAL A 514 7.35 0.05 0.59
N MET A 515 8.45 -0.70 0.80
CA MET A 515 8.56 -1.61 1.93
C MET A 515 8.56 -0.89 3.27
N GLN A 516 9.21 0.28 3.36
CA GLN A 516 9.20 1.09 4.56
C GLN A 516 7.82 1.62 4.91
N GLU A 517 7.03 2.05 3.91
CA GLU A 517 5.67 2.54 4.12
C GLU A 517 4.74 1.47 4.72
N GLN A 518 4.94 0.20 4.36
CA GLN A 518 4.15 -0.93 4.84
C GLN A 518 4.82 -1.72 5.99
N ALA A 519 5.85 -1.17 6.64
CA ALA A 519 6.61 -1.88 7.67
C ALA A 519 5.75 -2.33 8.86
N ASP A 520 4.86 -1.45 9.34
CA ASP A 520 3.96 -1.74 10.46
C ASP A 520 2.91 -2.80 10.08
N ASP A 521 2.34 -2.71 8.88
CA ASP A 521 1.38 -3.70 8.37
C ASP A 521 2.04 -5.06 8.21
N LEU A 522 3.27 -5.10 7.66
CA LEU A 522 4.04 -6.33 7.53
C LEU A 522 4.35 -6.95 8.89
N ALA A 523 4.67 -6.14 9.91
CA ALA A 523 4.87 -6.65 11.27
C ALA A 523 3.62 -7.36 11.82
N HIS A 524 2.43 -6.78 11.58
CA HIS A 524 1.16 -7.39 11.99
C HIS A 524 0.82 -8.64 11.18
N LEU A 525 1.04 -8.62 9.87
CA LEU A 525 0.80 -9.79 9.01
C LEU A 525 1.67 -10.98 9.42
N LEU A 526 2.95 -10.73 9.73
CA LEU A 526 3.91 -11.78 10.09
C LEU A 526 3.67 -12.40 11.46
N LEU A 527 3.31 -11.59 12.46
CA LEU A 527 3.11 -12.08 13.83
C LEU A 527 1.66 -12.46 14.16
N GLY A 528 0.71 -11.93 13.40
CA GLY A 528 -0.72 -12.04 13.69
C GLY A 528 -1.08 -11.43 15.05
N ASP A 529 -2.22 -11.86 15.59
CA ASP A 529 -2.64 -11.46 16.93
C ASP A 529 -1.94 -12.28 18.01
N PHE A 530 -0.75 -11.84 18.42
CA PHE A 530 0.02 -12.54 19.46
C PHE A 530 -0.73 -12.63 20.81
N ARG A 531 -1.73 -11.78 21.05
CA ARG A 531 -2.47 -11.71 22.32
C ARG A 531 -3.26 -12.98 22.58
N THR A 532 -3.69 -13.69 21.53
CA THR A 532 -4.42 -14.96 21.66
C THR A 532 -3.58 -16.07 22.29
N ASN A 533 -2.25 -15.93 22.28
CA ASN A 533 -1.31 -16.88 22.86
C ASN A 533 -0.86 -16.50 24.28
N ASN A 534 -1.35 -15.38 24.82
CA ASN A 534 -0.99 -14.95 26.16
C ASN A 534 -1.82 -15.67 27.23
N ASP A 535 -1.21 -15.94 28.39
CA ASP A 535 -1.97 -16.28 29.57
C ASP A 535 -2.65 -15.02 30.13
N ASP A 536 -3.42 -15.23 31.19
CA ASP A 536 -4.23 -14.21 31.82
C ASP A 536 -3.84 -14.02 33.31
N PRO A 537 -2.64 -13.46 33.58
CA PRO A 537 -2.13 -13.21 34.93
C PRO A 537 -2.96 -12.17 35.68
N ASP A 538 -2.98 -12.24 37.01
CA ASP A 538 -3.49 -11.16 37.86
C ASP A 538 -2.35 -10.20 38.27
N ILE A 539 -1.11 -10.70 38.29
CA ILE A 539 0.08 -9.95 38.70
C ILE A 539 1.23 -10.27 37.76
N LEU A 540 1.98 -9.25 37.38
CA LEU A 540 3.17 -9.32 36.52
C LEU A 540 4.41 -8.82 37.27
N LEU A 541 5.55 -9.48 37.03
CA LEU A 541 6.86 -8.94 37.44
C LEU A 541 7.45 -8.12 36.29
N ARG A 542 7.81 -6.87 36.55
CA ARG A 542 8.40 -5.95 35.57
C ARG A 542 9.60 -5.20 36.15
N ARG A 543 10.33 -4.49 35.29
CA ARG A 543 11.30 -3.47 35.68
C ARG A 543 10.66 -2.09 35.55
N SER A 544 10.89 -1.23 36.54
CA SER A 544 10.57 0.19 36.46
C SER A 544 11.55 0.95 35.56
N LEU A 545 11.28 2.23 35.26
CA LEU A 545 12.20 3.07 34.46
C LEU A 545 13.58 3.21 35.11
N ASP A 546 13.65 3.11 36.44
CA ASP A 546 14.90 3.16 37.21
C ASP A 546 15.62 1.79 37.27
N GLY A 547 15.08 0.77 36.60
CA GLY A 547 15.65 -0.59 36.54
C GLY A 547 15.30 -1.47 37.74
N GLU A 548 14.61 -0.96 38.76
CA GLU A 548 14.17 -1.72 39.94
C GLU A 548 13.06 -2.74 39.58
N LEU A 549 13.08 -3.93 40.19
CA LEU A 549 11.98 -4.90 40.07
C LEU A 549 10.73 -4.38 40.78
N VAL A 550 9.59 -4.46 40.09
CA VAL A 550 8.29 -4.04 40.63
C VAL A 550 7.24 -5.08 40.30
N LEU A 551 6.25 -5.21 41.18
CA LEU A 551 5.04 -5.96 40.89
C LEU A 551 3.99 -5.01 40.30
N VAL A 552 3.45 -5.39 39.16
CA VAL A 552 2.42 -4.63 38.47
C VAL A 552 1.13 -5.45 38.49
N PHE A 553 0.05 -4.86 38.98
CA PHE A 553 -1.26 -5.48 38.92
C PHE A 553 -1.72 -5.49 37.45
N ALA A 554 -2.22 -6.62 36.97
CA ALA A 554 -2.71 -6.75 35.61
C ALA A 554 -3.86 -5.76 35.36
N SER A 555 -3.99 -5.26 34.14
CA SER A 555 -5.04 -4.29 33.79
C SER A 555 -5.62 -4.56 32.41
N THR A 556 -6.67 -3.83 32.06
CA THR A 556 -7.26 -3.85 30.72
C THR A 556 -6.33 -3.41 29.59
N HIS A 557 -5.20 -2.79 29.92
CA HIS A 557 -4.19 -2.38 28.94
C HIS A 557 -3.16 -3.49 28.65
N ASP A 558 -3.19 -4.60 29.39
CA ASP A 558 -2.34 -5.74 29.08
C ASP A 558 -2.88 -6.53 27.86
N PRO A 559 -2.00 -7.06 27.01
CA PRO A 559 -2.35 -7.82 25.80
C PRO A 559 -2.94 -9.21 26.14
N ARG A 560 -4.13 -9.25 26.73
CA ARG A 560 -4.79 -10.49 27.15
C ARG A 560 -5.63 -11.07 26.01
N PRO A 561 -5.97 -12.37 26.05
CA PRO A 561 -6.90 -12.96 25.09
C PRO A 561 -8.31 -12.34 25.15
N ASP A 562 -8.73 -11.90 26.34
CA ASP A 562 -10.05 -11.31 26.60
C ASP A 562 -9.92 -9.84 27.06
N ASP A 563 -10.79 -8.97 26.52
CA ASP A 563 -10.78 -7.52 26.79
C ASP A 563 -11.55 -7.10 28.06
N ASP A 564 -12.21 -8.02 28.76
CA ASP A 564 -12.99 -7.72 29.96
C ASP A 564 -12.09 -7.25 31.11
N ASP A 565 -12.60 -6.35 31.98
CA ASP A 565 -11.95 -6.01 33.27
C ASP A 565 -12.42 -6.99 34.35
N PRO A 566 -11.61 -7.99 34.73
CA PRO A 566 -12.06 -9.04 35.62
C PRO A 566 -11.84 -8.70 37.10
N TRP A 567 -11.23 -7.57 37.46
CA TRP A 567 -10.82 -7.31 38.84
C TRP A 567 -11.69 -6.27 39.54
N PRO A 568 -12.59 -6.67 40.47
CA PRO A 568 -13.46 -5.73 41.16
C PRO A 568 -12.73 -4.82 42.16
N THR A 569 -11.51 -5.17 42.57
CA THR A 569 -10.72 -4.42 43.55
C THR A 569 -9.23 -4.54 43.20
N PRO A 570 -8.76 -3.83 42.15
CA PRO A 570 -7.38 -3.92 41.70
C PRO A 570 -6.41 -3.28 42.70
N GLY A 571 -5.19 -3.81 42.76
CA GLY A 571 -4.09 -3.27 43.55
C GLY A 571 -3.62 -4.15 44.71
N PHE A 572 -2.63 -3.63 45.44
CA PHE A 572 -1.96 -4.31 46.55
C PHE A 572 -2.27 -3.57 47.86
N PHE A 573 -2.74 -4.29 48.88
CA PHE A 573 -3.29 -3.74 50.11
C PHE A 573 -2.53 -4.23 51.35
N ALA A 574 -2.50 -3.43 52.42
CA ALA A 574 -1.90 -3.82 53.68
C ALA A 574 -2.79 -4.77 54.51
N GLN A 575 -4.10 -4.80 54.22
CA GLN A 575 -5.08 -5.51 55.04
C GLN A 575 -5.97 -6.47 54.21
N PRO A 576 -6.44 -7.58 54.81
CA PRO A 576 -7.21 -8.63 54.14
C PRO A 576 -8.64 -8.26 53.74
N ASP A 577 -9.11 -7.08 54.14
CA ASP A 577 -10.43 -6.53 53.80
C ASP A 577 -10.38 -5.61 52.57
N LEU A 578 -9.20 -5.41 51.96
CA LEU A 578 -8.99 -4.72 50.69
C LEU A 578 -9.56 -3.29 50.66
N ARG A 579 -9.55 -2.60 51.80
CA ARG A 579 -10.13 -1.26 51.90
C ARG A 579 -9.22 -0.22 51.24
N PRO A 580 -9.78 0.79 50.53
CA PRO A 580 -8.97 1.80 49.83
C PRO A 580 -7.97 2.56 50.71
N ASP A 581 -8.27 2.76 52.01
CA ASP A 581 -7.37 3.40 52.98
C ASP A 581 -6.11 2.57 53.31
N THR A 582 -6.10 1.30 52.90
CA THR A 582 -4.99 0.35 53.10
C THR A 582 -4.24 0.02 51.82
N LEU A 583 -4.60 0.66 50.71
CA LEU A 583 -3.93 0.48 49.42
C LEU A 583 -2.46 0.94 49.52
N LEU A 584 -1.55 0.03 49.18
CA LEU A 584 -0.09 0.24 49.18
C LEU A 584 0.44 0.61 47.79
N SER A 585 -0.18 0.08 46.74
CA SER A 585 0.21 0.37 45.36
C SER A 585 -0.35 1.69 44.82
N SER A 586 0.36 2.32 43.89
CA SER A 586 -0.04 3.59 43.26
C SER A 586 -0.25 3.43 41.76
N THR A 587 -1.20 4.18 41.19
CA THR A 587 -1.41 4.34 39.74
C THR A 587 -0.73 5.59 39.16
N ASN A 588 -0.21 6.46 40.03
CA ASN A 588 0.37 7.75 39.68
C ASN A 588 1.90 7.75 39.82
N ASP A 589 2.52 6.57 39.92
CA ASP A 589 3.98 6.45 39.97
C ASP A 589 4.58 6.69 38.58
N GLN A 590 5.03 7.91 38.32
CA GLN A 590 5.65 8.28 37.04
C GLN A 590 7.01 7.61 36.79
N THR A 591 7.72 7.16 37.84
CA THR A 591 9.00 6.46 37.67
C THR A 591 8.81 4.96 37.46
N SER A 592 7.58 4.45 37.55
CA SER A 592 7.29 3.04 37.29
C SER A 592 7.38 2.68 35.82
N GLY A 593 7.10 3.61 34.90
CA GLY A 593 6.93 3.30 33.47
C GLY A 593 5.59 2.63 33.15
N PHE A 594 4.67 2.55 34.11
CA PHE A 594 3.36 1.91 33.98
C PHE A 594 2.23 2.86 34.41
N PRO A 595 2.01 3.96 33.66
CA PRO A 595 1.01 4.97 34.04
C PRO A 595 -0.39 4.36 34.11
N GLY A 596 -1.15 4.73 35.14
CA GLY A 596 -2.52 4.23 35.34
C GLY A 596 -2.61 2.81 35.89
N ARG A 597 -1.50 2.14 36.18
CA ARG A 597 -1.46 0.77 36.71
C ARG A 597 -1.05 0.73 38.17
N HIS A 598 -1.63 -0.17 38.96
CA HIS A 598 -1.23 -0.35 40.35
C HIS A 598 0.15 -1.02 40.43
N VAL A 599 1.15 -0.27 40.88
CA VAL A 599 2.53 -0.74 41.03
C VAL A 599 2.89 -0.85 42.51
N LEU A 600 3.47 -1.98 42.89
CA LEU A 600 4.09 -2.22 44.21
C LEU A 600 5.61 -2.30 44.05
N ARG A 601 6.31 -1.43 44.79
CA ARG A 601 7.76 -1.41 44.90
C ARG A 601 8.24 -2.18 46.14
N PRO A 602 9.48 -2.70 46.14
CA PRO A 602 10.09 -3.27 47.33
C PRO A 602 10.14 -2.26 48.50
N ASN A 603 9.72 -2.68 49.70
CA ASN A 603 9.90 -1.93 50.93
C ASN A 603 10.81 -2.66 51.94
N GLY A 604 11.60 -3.61 51.45
CA GLY A 604 12.53 -4.43 52.23
C GLY A 604 12.91 -5.71 51.49
N ALA A 605 13.51 -6.67 52.19
CA ALA A 605 13.80 -7.98 51.64
C ALA A 605 12.55 -8.88 51.54
N GLU A 606 11.52 -8.59 52.34
CA GLU A 606 10.24 -9.30 52.36
C GLU A 606 9.10 -8.29 52.51
N ASP A 607 8.08 -8.38 51.66
CA ASP A 607 6.83 -7.63 51.78
C ASP A 607 5.63 -8.56 51.96
N ILE A 608 4.66 -8.15 52.77
CA ILE A 608 3.38 -8.86 52.94
C ILE A 608 2.26 -7.96 52.46
N VAL A 609 1.55 -8.40 51.43
CA VAL A 609 0.44 -7.66 50.82
C VAL A 609 -0.78 -8.55 50.61
N TRP A 610 -1.92 -7.91 50.42
CA TRP A 610 -3.20 -8.54 50.12
C TRP A 610 -3.69 -8.07 48.75
N VAL A 611 -4.25 -8.99 47.97
CA VAL A 611 -4.75 -8.73 46.61
C VAL A 611 -6.08 -9.47 46.40
N ALA A 612 -6.92 -8.96 45.52
CA ALA A 612 -8.13 -9.67 45.10
C ALA A 612 -7.84 -10.59 43.89
N ASP A 613 -8.42 -11.78 43.87
CA ASP A 613 -8.64 -12.48 42.60
C ASP A 613 -9.84 -11.91 41.84
N ARG A 614 -10.13 -12.48 40.67
CA ARG A 614 -11.20 -12.02 39.76
C ARG A 614 -12.60 -12.16 40.33
N GLU A 615 -12.79 -13.08 41.27
CA GLU A 615 -14.04 -13.22 42.01
C GLU A 615 -14.09 -12.32 43.26
N GLY A 616 -13.12 -11.41 43.41
CA GLY A 616 -13.04 -10.47 44.54
C GLY A 616 -12.56 -11.12 45.84
N ARG A 617 -12.01 -12.34 45.79
CA ARG A 617 -11.61 -13.07 47.00
C ARG A 617 -10.20 -12.62 47.40
N PRO A 618 -9.96 -12.31 48.69
CA PRO A 618 -8.66 -11.85 49.14
C PRO A 618 -7.62 -12.99 49.23
N TRP A 619 -6.42 -12.71 48.74
CA TRP A 619 -5.23 -13.53 48.82
C TRP A 619 -4.12 -12.78 49.54
N ARG A 620 -3.38 -13.49 50.41
CA ARG A 620 -2.14 -12.99 50.99
C ARG A 620 -0.98 -13.37 50.08
N LEU A 621 -0.13 -12.40 49.78
CA LEU A 621 1.15 -12.59 49.11
C LEU A 621 2.27 -12.22 50.08
N THR A 622 3.21 -13.14 50.28
CA THR A 622 4.54 -12.79 50.79
C THR A 622 5.49 -12.71 49.60
N VAL A 623 6.14 -11.57 49.43
CA VAL A 623 7.05 -11.24 48.33
C VAL A 623 8.47 -11.24 48.86
N ASP A 624 9.27 -12.22 48.45
CA ASP A 624 10.69 -12.26 48.76
C ASP A 624 11.47 -11.58 47.64
N TRP A 625 11.94 -10.36 47.90
CA TRP A 625 12.79 -9.59 46.99
C TRP A 625 14.23 -10.06 47.14
N MET A 626 14.66 -11.00 46.31
CA MET A 626 15.94 -11.69 46.46
C MET A 626 17.12 -10.75 46.11
N PRO A 627 17.83 -10.13 47.09
CA PRO A 627 18.81 -9.08 46.79
C PRO A 627 20.02 -9.64 46.03
N ASP A 628 20.34 -10.91 46.27
CA ASP A 628 21.42 -11.65 45.61
C ASP A 628 20.98 -12.22 44.24
N SER A 629 19.76 -11.96 43.79
CA SER A 629 19.21 -12.41 42.51
C SER A 629 18.40 -11.26 41.87
N PRO A 630 19.07 -10.28 41.25
CA PRO A 630 18.47 -9.00 40.83
C PRO A 630 17.42 -9.11 39.71
N ASP A 631 17.19 -10.32 39.19
CA ASP A 631 16.22 -10.67 38.16
C ASP A 631 15.11 -11.60 38.67
N GLU A 632 15.11 -12.02 39.94
CA GLU A 632 14.18 -13.01 40.49
C GLU A 632 13.53 -12.55 41.79
N ILE A 633 12.25 -12.89 41.96
CA ILE A 633 11.56 -12.84 43.25
C ILE A 633 10.86 -14.18 43.52
N ARG A 634 10.45 -14.41 44.77
CA ARG A 634 9.52 -15.50 45.10
C ARG A 634 8.24 -14.94 45.67
N LEU A 635 7.12 -15.42 45.14
CA LEU A 635 5.79 -15.13 45.66
C LEU A 635 5.26 -16.35 46.41
N HIS A 636 4.81 -16.14 47.64
CA HIS A 636 4.06 -17.12 48.41
C HIS A 636 2.60 -16.70 48.47
N ALA A 637 1.75 -17.34 47.68
CA ALA A 637 0.32 -17.01 47.60
C ALA A 637 -0.53 -17.93 48.48
N GLN A 638 -1.37 -17.34 49.33
CA GLN A 638 -2.30 -18.04 50.23
C GLN A 638 -3.70 -17.44 50.12
N ARG A 639 -4.69 -18.28 49.78
CA ARG A 639 -6.10 -17.86 49.77
C ARG A 639 -6.61 -17.66 51.19
N ARG A 640 -7.35 -16.57 51.43
CA ARG A 640 -8.11 -16.42 52.67
C ARG A 640 -9.34 -17.34 52.65
N LEU A 641 -9.49 -18.15 53.68
CA LEU A 641 -10.60 -19.09 53.83
C LEU A 641 -11.78 -18.47 54.60
N ARG A 642 -11.49 -17.63 55.60
CA ARG A 642 -12.48 -16.93 56.45
C ARG A 642 -11.96 -15.58 56.91
#